data_AF-A0A7C1I9U0-F1
#
_entry.id   AF-A0A7C1I9U0-F1
#
_cell.length_a   1.000
_cell.length_b   1.000
_cell.length_c   1.000
_cell.angle_alpha   90.00
_cell.angle_beta   90.00
_cell.angle_gamma   90.00
#
_symmetry.space_group_name_H-M   'P 1'
#
loop_
_entity.id
_entity.type
_entity.pdbx_description
1 polymer ?
#
loop_
_entity_poly.entity_id
_entity_poly.type
_entity_poly.pdbx_seq_one_letter_code
_entity_poly.pdbx_strand_id
1 'polypeptide(L)'
;MEKEMKSSQLMFVLLISLIFSGLTMADTPVTIAAGNQTGPASAGMSNRTLVAWTDARAGTANKNIYGNIVLSDGSLIGSDIPFCTEGNMQYDVAAAAGARFVVAWVDERSGSPEIRALQVNSDGTMPYADFAVTSTTNPKSRPAAAAIGNDILIVWQEDDGAQRIRGHRLSWSGTQYSATGSTFDISPGGGYNAYDPDVSTGDANYLVVWSDMSTGAQGGIIGQRVNAGGTLVGDTTAVAVYSYPYPPVTPAADWDGSQWLVVWNVNVASIGSNHDVYGRYVDSGGGVVGAAPFAIATDGASNETRPAIAFDGIGFLVCWQATQPSFYTDVYGCRISGTSVGASEPLSSGTNNENYPSVAWNGMFHDVFWEDFRNTYNWDIYMSRWDQTPWDGPSAIPARPSDMGASTCPRQEAVMFLHDSDGINTSTIEFDANGTVVGIGDSRLTYANDSLRFTPTTDWPTSTWLTMCLNHAEDMTGLDILNPICWDFMIDQTDPVWGTRYPAHGSLVNGGAIPITIEVSDAGSGVSTDSLGFQVMGTWYYYGHSPAVSWNGLQMVFNPSEEGFAFEPFDTYTVCATVRDRGEFCGHNRINTCWEFFTEGNKIYGVVDLGGTMDESGAVVEATVGDSIWTDVTDIYGNYSIPGVQEVPGITVRAYKTGYADSSVVINMSSGGAQRVDFMLYPVVDLYFSDFETDNGGLDTTHFLYYNDWRWGAPTDGPGSAYSGDKCWATQLHSDYHDSSQSRLVLGPITLPESSSPILSWWQWYRFQAPTWVSGSGWQYHDGGNVKLWLSPTDSTLLVMDRPYDVTQSQWNQLIRYQQSYADNDRGNYWHKVNVNLSAWAGEDVYISWDFGSSSRNTESGWFLDDVSIGYISYINVEESDKLPSMASLRTFPNPFNSAVTINIDGAQPSVNTPVELDIFDITGRHVRSLETSKGQAAFIWDGADDTGFELPSGIYFARAKIGDETITKRVAYLK
;
A
#
# COMPACT_ATOMS: atom_id res chain seq x y z
N MET A 1 -2.22 -29.08 -17.02
CA MET A 1 -3.54 -29.28 -17.65
C MET A 1 -4.38 -30.41 -17.06
N GLU A 2 -4.32 -31.69 -17.49
CA GLU A 2 -5.28 -32.72 -17.00
C GLU A 2 -5.15 -33.06 -15.49
N LYS A 3 -3.95 -32.85 -14.93
CA LYS A 3 -3.64 -33.00 -13.49
C LYS A 3 -4.01 -31.78 -12.64
N GLU A 4 -3.96 -30.58 -13.21
CA GLU A 4 -4.41 -29.33 -12.56
C GLU A 4 -5.93 -29.21 -12.59
N MET A 5 -6.57 -29.68 -13.66
CA MET A 5 -8.02 -29.70 -13.80
C MET A 5 -8.69 -30.67 -12.81
N LYS A 6 -8.04 -31.80 -12.50
CA LYS A 6 -8.47 -32.72 -11.42
C LYS A 6 -8.23 -32.16 -10.02
N SER A 7 -7.15 -31.38 -9.82
CA SER A 7 -6.88 -30.72 -8.53
C SER A 7 -7.87 -29.58 -8.26
N SER A 8 -8.21 -28.79 -9.29
CA SER A 8 -9.23 -27.76 -9.23
C SER A 8 -10.62 -28.35 -9.00
N GLN A 9 -11.01 -29.41 -9.72
CA GLN A 9 -12.29 -30.10 -9.47
C GLN A 9 -12.35 -30.77 -8.09
N LEU A 10 -11.28 -31.38 -7.58
CA LEU A 10 -11.28 -31.94 -6.23
C LEU A 10 -11.39 -30.85 -5.16
N MET A 11 -10.71 -29.71 -5.35
CA MET A 11 -10.75 -28.58 -4.42
C MET A 11 -12.10 -27.86 -4.46
N PHE A 12 -12.75 -27.79 -5.62
CA PHE A 12 -14.12 -27.27 -5.79
C PHE A 12 -15.18 -28.22 -5.23
N VAL A 13 -15.03 -29.54 -5.39
CA VAL A 13 -15.91 -30.55 -4.78
C VAL A 13 -15.74 -30.58 -3.26
N LEU A 14 -14.52 -30.37 -2.74
CA LEU A 14 -14.28 -30.19 -1.29
C LEU A 14 -14.94 -28.91 -0.77
N LEU A 15 -14.93 -27.82 -1.56
CA LEU A 15 -15.61 -26.57 -1.25
C LEU A 15 -17.14 -26.76 -1.23
N ILE A 16 -17.69 -27.55 -2.16
CA ILE A 16 -19.11 -27.88 -2.27
C ILE A 16 -19.56 -28.79 -1.11
N SER A 17 -18.75 -29.77 -0.69
CA SER A 17 -19.05 -30.53 0.54
C SER A 17 -19.01 -29.67 1.81
N LEU A 18 -18.29 -28.53 1.80
CA LEU A 18 -18.31 -27.51 2.86
C LEU A 18 -19.49 -26.51 2.74
N ILE A 19 -20.06 -26.34 1.55
CA ILE A 19 -21.24 -25.50 1.29
C ILE A 19 -22.55 -26.25 1.61
N PHE A 20 -22.59 -27.57 1.40
CA PHE A 20 -23.79 -28.41 1.58
C PHE A 20 -23.83 -29.25 2.86
N SER A 21 -22.70 -29.39 3.60
CA SER A 21 -22.83 -29.60 5.04
C SER A 21 -23.21 -28.24 5.60
N GLY A 22 -24.42 -28.10 6.17
CA GLY A 22 -24.88 -26.84 6.75
C GLY A 22 -23.72 -26.09 7.39
N LEU A 23 -23.35 -24.96 6.78
CA LEU A 23 -22.37 -24.05 7.32
C LEU A 23 -22.97 -23.59 8.64
N THR A 24 -22.66 -24.30 9.73
CA THR A 24 -22.66 -23.73 11.06
C THR A 24 -21.61 -22.63 10.99
N MET A 25 -22.00 -21.44 10.53
CA MET A 25 -21.16 -20.27 10.57
C MET A 25 -20.82 -20.05 12.03
N ALA A 26 -19.56 -20.31 12.37
CA ALA A 26 -19.08 -20.23 13.74
C ALA A 26 -19.41 -18.85 14.32
N ASP A 27 -19.87 -18.83 15.57
CA ASP A 27 -20.22 -17.60 16.27
C ASP A 27 -19.04 -16.62 16.20
N THR A 28 -19.31 -15.43 15.70
CA THR A 28 -18.30 -14.39 15.51
C THR A 28 -18.33 -13.42 16.68
N PRO A 29 -17.22 -13.19 17.39
CA PRO A 29 -17.18 -12.18 18.44
C PRO A 29 -17.34 -10.78 17.83
N VAL A 30 -18.34 -10.04 18.30
CA VAL A 30 -18.48 -8.60 18.00
C VAL A 30 -17.56 -7.80 18.92
N THR A 31 -17.52 -8.14 20.21
CA THR A 31 -16.57 -7.58 21.18
C THR A 31 -16.23 -8.61 22.26
N ILE A 32 -15.00 -8.56 22.74
CA ILE A 32 -14.46 -9.34 23.86
C ILE A 32 -13.73 -8.43 24.86
N ALA A 33 -14.20 -7.18 24.97
CA ALA A 33 -13.57 -6.19 25.83
C ALA A 33 -13.63 -6.62 27.31
N ALA A 34 -12.77 -6.04 28.15
CA ALA A 34 -12.80 -6.35 29.58
C ALA A 34 -14.10 -5.85 30.23
N GLY A 35 -14.59 -6.56 31.26
CA GLY A 35 -15.87 -6.26 31.91
C GLY A 35 -17.06 -6.85 31.13
N ASN A 36 -18.29 -6.64 31.61
CA ASN A 36 -19.49 -7.15 30.96
C ASN A 36 -19.98 -6.22 29.83
N GLN A 37 -20.30 -6.79 28.69
CA GLN A 37 -21.01 -6.21 27.57
C GLN A 37 -22.39 -6.87 27.49
N THR A 38 -23.43 -6.07 27.66
CA THR A 38 -24.80 -6.56 27.90
C THR A 38 -25.85 -5.79 27.11
N GLY A 39 -26.98 -6.41 26.81
CA GLY A 39 -28.16 -5.85 26.18
C GLY A 39 -27.89 -5.36 24.78
N PRO A 40 -27.56 -6.24 23.81
CA PRO A 40 -27.39 -5.81 22.43
C PRO A 40 -28.72 -5.32 21.84
N ALA A 41 -28.68 -4.22 21.10
CA ALA A 41 -29.77 -3.74 20.25
C ALA A 41 -29.25 -3.47 18.86
N SER A 42 -29.98 -3.92 17.84
CA SER A 42 -29.52 -3.90 16.45
C SER A 42 -30.51 -3.26 15.49
N ALA A 43 -30.01 -2.72 14.39
CA ALA A 43 -30.80 -2.20 13.29
C ALA A 43 -30.05 -2.37 11.95
N GLY A 44 -30.77 -2.80 10.92
CA GLY A 44 -30.23 -3.06 9.59
C GLY A 44 -30.53 -1.94 8.58
N MET A 45 -29.56 -1.63 7.72
CA MET A 45 -29.68 -0.65 6.63
C MET A 45 -28.67 -0.93 5.52
N SER A 46 -29.13 -1.08 4.28
CA SER A 46 -28.27 -1.10 3.08
C SER A 46 -27.08 -2.08 3.17
N ASN A 47 -27.37 -3.34 3.47
CA ASN A 47 -26.41 -4.44 3.64
C ASN A 47 -25.42 -4.23 4.80
N ARG A 48 -25.82 -3.44 5.81
CA ARG A 48 -25.05 -3.21 7.04
C ARG A 48 -25.96 -3.33 8.24
N THR A 49 -25.41 -3.82 9.34
CA THR A 49 -26.13 -3.87 10.62
C THR A 49 -25.35 -3.12 11.67
N LEU A 50 -25.98 -2.13 12.29
CA LEU A 50 -25.44 -1.53 13.50
C LEU A 50 -25.91 -2.37 14.70
N VAL A 51 -24.98 -2.68 15.60
CA VAL A 51 -25.27 -3.23 16.92
C VAL A 51 -24.68 -2.32 17.99
N ALA A 52 -25.47 -1.98 19.00
CA ALA A 52 -25.07 -1.21 20.18
C ALA A 52 -25.28 -2.06 21.43
N TRP A 53 -24.50 -1.83 22.49
CA TRP A 53 -24.61 -2.52 23.77
C TRP A 53 -24.24 -1.62 24.95
N THR A 54 -24.67 -2.04 26.14
CA THR A 54 -24.23 -1.48 27.42
C THR A 54 -22.88 -2.08 27.79
N ASP A 55 -21.90 -1.24 28.08
CA ASP A 55 -20.50 -1.65 28.23
C ASP A 55 -19.94 -1.32 29.61
N ALA A 56 -19.41 -2.31 30.34
CA ALA A 56 -18.86 -2.13 31.67
C ALA A 56 -17.32 -2.12 31.71
N ARG A 57 -16.63 -1.83 30.60
CA ARG A 57 -15.14 -1.76 30.56
C ARG A 57 -14.55 -0.70 31.48
N ALA A 58 -15.30 0.37 31.74
CA ALA A 58 -14.94 1.41 32.70
C ALA A 58 -15.40 1.10 34.14
N GLY A 59 -15.97 -0.09 34.39
CA GLY A 59 -16.45 -0.57 35.68
C GLY A 59 -17.97 -0.58 35.81
N THR A 60 -18.51 -1.42 36.69
CA THR A 60 -19.97 -1.62 36.84
C THR A 60 -20.73 -0.42 37.38
N ALA A 61 -20.03 0.54 37.99
CA ALA A 61 -20.58 1.81 38.46
C ALA A 61 -20.50 2.93 37.41
N ASN A 62 -19.86 2.67 36.27
CA ASN A 62 -19.67 3.61 35.16
C ASN A 62 -19.79 2.85 33.84
N LYS A 63 -20.99 2.32 33.58
CA LYS A 63 -21.31 1.67 32.31
C LYS A 63 -21.42 2.73 31.22
N ASN A 64 -20.97 2.41 30.02
CA ASN A 64 -20.90 3.25 28.84
C ASN A 64 -21.69 2.63 27.68
N ILE A 65 -21.84 3.36 26.58
CA ILE A 65 -22.48 2.83 25.36
C ILE A 65 -21.42 2.65 24.28
N TYR A 66 -21.33 1.43 23.76
CA TYR A 66 -20.47 1.08 22.64
C TYR A 66 -21.29 0.39 21.55
N GLY A 67 -20.71 0.28 20.36
CA GLY A 67 -21.29 -0.47 19.26
C GLY A 67 -20.30 -0.82 18.19
N ASN A 68 -20.77 -1.50 17.14
CA ASN A 68 -20.02 -1.73 15.92
C ASN A 68 -20.97 -1.82 14.72
N ILE A 69 -20.42 -1.83 13.51
CA ILE A 69 -21.17 -2.05 12.27
C ILE A 69 -20.65 -3.30 11.60
N VAL A 70 -21.55 -4.24 11.34
CA VAL A 70 -21.31 -5.45 10.56
C VAL A 70 -21.50 -5.12 9.07
N LEU A 71 -20.49 -5.44 8.26
CA LEU A 71 -20.46 -5.25 6.82
C LEU A 71 -21.15 -6.41 6.08
N SER A 72 -21.34 -6.24 4.78
CA SER A 72 -21.98 -7.24 3.92
C SER A 72 -21.20 -8.56 3.85
N ASP A 73 -19.89 -8.54 4.07
CA ASP A 73 -19.04 -9.74 4.13
C ASP A 73 -18.96 -10.39 5.53
N GLY A 74 -19.62 -9.79 6.53
CA GLY A 74 -19.66 -10.28 7.91
C GLY A 74 -18.53 -9.74 8.79
N SER A 75 -17.61 -8.95 8.22
CA SER A 75 -16.57 -8.30 9.01
C SER A 75 -17.10 -7.06 9.75
N LEU A 76 -16.42 -6.67 10.83
CA LEU A 76 -16.70 -5.43 11.55
C LEU A 76 -15.96 -4.26 10.89
N ILE A 77 -16.54 -3.07 10.91
CA ILE A 77 -15.95 -1.87 10.29
C ILE A 77 -14.65 -1.37 10.96
N GLY A 78 -14.30 -1.95 12.10
CA GLY A 78 -13.10 -1.64 12.87
C GLY A 78 -13.25 -2.05 14.33
N SER A 79 -12.55 -1.33 15.21
CA SER A 79 -12.70 -1.47 16.66
C SER A 79 -14.05 -0.94 17.17
N ASP A 80 -14.45 -1.36 18.37
CA ASP A 80 -15.65 -0.87 19.05
C ASP A 80 -15.76 0.66 19.03
N ILE A 81 -16.92 1.14 18.62
CA ILE A 81 -17.25 2.55 18.47
C ILE A 81 -17.79 3.08 19.81
N PRO A 82 -17.13 4.08 20.44
CA PRO A 82 -17.59 4.66 21.71
C PRO A 82 -18.74 5.66 21.47
N PHE A 83 -19.98 5.18 21.50
CA PHE A 83 -21.16 6.03 21.35
C PHE A 83 -21.33 7.01 22.52
N CYS A 84 -21.05 6.57 23.75
CA CYS A 84 -21.00 7.45 24.92
C CYS A 84 -20.05 6.92 25.98
N THR A 85 -19.09 7.76 26.40
CA THR A 85 -18.11 7.44 27.47
C THR A 85 -18.13 8.47 28.60
N GLU A 86 -19.26 9.15 28.78
CA GLU A 86 -19.41 10.15 29.84
C GLU A 86 -19.45 9.49 31.23
N GLY A 87 -19.24 10.28 32.28
CA GLY A 87 -19.30 9.77 33.66
C GLY A 87 -20.73 9.41 34.10
N ASN A 88 -20.83 8.50 35.07
CA ASN A 88 -22.06 7.84 35.58
C ASN A 88 -22.51 6.68 34.68
N MET A 89 -23.70 6.14 34.94
CA MET A 89 -24.20 4.97 34.20
C MET A 89 -24.90 5.41 32.91
N GLN A 90 -24.54 4.74 31.82
CA GLN A 90 -25.30 4.68 30.58
C GLN A 90 -25.61 3.21 30.27
N TYR A 91 -26.88 2.89 30.03
CA TYR A 91 -27.37 1.52 29.86
C TYR A 91 -28.67 1.50 29.06
N ASP A 92 -29.24 0.30 28.82
CA ASP A 92 -30.50 0.08 28.11
C ASP A 92 -30.51 0.78 26.74
N VAL A 93 -30.05 0.08 25.71
CA VAL A 93 -29.87 0.64 24.36
C VAL A 93 -31.03 0.28 23.43
N ALA A 94 -31.30 1.18 22.49
CA ALA A 94 -32.18 0.96 21.35
C ALA A 94 -31.48 1.42 20.07
N ALA A 95 -31.76 0.75 18.95
CA ALA A 95 -31.23 1.10 17.65
C ALA A 95 -32.37 1.19 16.63
N ALA A 96 -32.27 2.14 15.70
CA ALA A 96 -33.18 2.25 14.57
C ALA A 96 -32.44 2.71 13.30
N ALA A 97 -32.99 2.36 12.14
CA ALA A 97 -32.46 2.71 10.83
C ALA A 97 -33.45 3.61 10.07
N GLY A 98 -33.06 4.86 9.81
CA GLY A 98 -33.81 5.80 8.95
C GLY A 98 -32.94 6.35 7.83
N ALA A 99 -32.71 7.67 7.79
CA ALA A 99 -31.72 8.27 6.89
C ALA A 99 -30.28 7.90 7.29
N ARG A 100 -30.08 7.63 8.58
CA ARG A 100 -28.85 7.18 9.24
C ARG A 100 -29.24 6.20 10.34
N PHE A 101 -28.29 5.49 10.90
CA PHE A 101 -28.56 4.77 12.14
C PHE A 101 -28.75 5.78 13.28
N VAL A 102 -29.63 5.47 14.22
CA VAL A 102 -29.79 6.19 15.48
C VAL A 102 -29.66 5.20 16.61
N VAL A 103 -28.85 5.57 17.60
CA VAL A 103 -28.69 4.84 18.86
C VAL A 103 -29.28 5.70 19.96
N ALA A 104 -30.15 5.12 20.77
CA ALA A 104 -30.73 5.76 21.95
C ALA A 104 -30.41 4.92 23.20
N TRP A 105 -30.25 5.57 24.35
CA TRP A 105 -29.91 4.91 25.60
C TRP A 105 -30.45 5.67 26.81
N VAL A 106 -30.48 4.98 27.95
CA VAL A 106 -30.71 5.59 29.26
C VAL A 106 -29.42 6.19 29.78
N ASP A 107 -29.46 7.45 30.16
CA ASP A 107 -28.32 8.23 30.59
C ASP A 107 -28.55 8.85 31.98
N GLU A 108 -27.61 8.64 32.90
CA GLU A 108 -27.68 9.20 34.26
C GLU A 108 -26.76 10.39 34.50
N ARG A 109 -26.09 10.95 33.46
CA ARG A 109 -25.12 12.05 33.64
C ARG A 109 -25.75 13.31 34.24
N SER A 110 -27.06 13.48 34.06
CA SER A 110 -27.85 14.60 34.56
C SER A 110 -28.49 14.36 35.93
N GLY A 111 -28.16 13.24 36.62
CA GLY A 111 -28.59 12.93 37.99
C GLY A 111 -29.93 12.20 38.13
N SER A 112 -30.69 12.03 37.05
CA SER A 112 -31.88 11.18 36.97
C SER A 112 -31.90 10.53 35.58
N PRO A 113 -32.29 9.24 35.44
CA PRO A 113 -32.29 8.55 34.16
C PRO A 113 -33.13 9.27 33.10
N GLU A 114 -32.49 9.72 32.02
CA GLU A 114 -33.11 10.34 30.84
C GLU A 114 -32.78 9.55 29.57
N ILE A 115 -33.58 9.68 28.50
CA ILE A 115 -33.22 9.09 27.20
C ILE A 115 -32.39 10.11 26.41
N ARG A 116 -31.22 9.68 25.96
CA ARG A 116 -30.38 10.41 25.00
C ARG A 116 -30.22 9.62 23.73
N ALA A 117 -29.94 10.31 22.63
CA ALA A 117 -29.74 9.68 21.33
C ALA A 117 -28.63 10.37 20.53
N LEU A 118 -28.03 9.63 19.61
CA LEU A 118 -27.09 10.13 18.62
C LEU A 118 -27.31 9.44 17.28
N GLN A 119 -26.86 10.09 16.21
CA GLN A 119 -26.87 9.49 14.87
C GLN A 119 -25.49 8.94 14.50
N VAL A 120 -25.48 7.81 13.79
CA VAL A 120 -24.28 7.14 13.31
C VAL A 120 -24.39 6.98 11.80
N ASN A 121 -23.36 7.41 11.08
CA ASN A 121 -23.24 7.16 9.65
C ASN A 121 -23.01 5.67 9.37
N SER A 122 -23.31 5.21 8.15
CA SER A 122 -23.09 3.82 7.74
C SER A 122 -21.62 3.40 7.72
N ASP A 123 -20.69 4.36 7.79
CA ASP A 123 -19.25 4.18 7.95
C ASP A 123 -18.77 4.23 9.41
N GLY A 124 -19.69 4.30 10.38
CA GLY A 124 -19.39 4.35 11.80
C GLY A 124 -19.04 5.74 12.33
N THR A 125 -18.96 6.76 11.46
CA THR A 125 -18.64 8.13 11.90
C THR A 125 -19.83 8.81 12.59
N MET A 126 -19.54 9.63 13.59
CA MET A 126 -20.52 10.40 14.37
C MET A 126 -20.25 11.90 14.22
N PRO A 127 -20.71 12.55 13.14
CA PRO A 127 -20.39 13.95 12.87
C PRO A 127 -21.08 14.94 13.82
N TYR A 128 -22.02 14.49 14.64
CA TYR A 128 -22.77 15.33 15.58
C TYR A 128 -22.77 14.70 16.98
N ALA A 129 -22.79 15.55 17.99
CA ALA A 129 -22.90 15.14 19.39
C ALA A 129 -24.28 14.53 19.70
N ASP A 130 -24.34 13.77 20.78
CA ASP A 130 -25.58 13.26 21.33
C ASP A 130 -26.48 14.37 21.89
N PHE A 131 -27.78 14.12 21.93
CA PHE A 131 -28.77 15.06 22.42
C PHE A 131 -29.82 14.38 23.32
N ALA A 132 -30.39 15.14 24.25
CA ALA A 132 -31.47 14.67 25.11
C ALA A 132 -32.78 14.54 24.33
N VAL A 133 -33.43 13.39 24.47
CA VAL A 133 -34.77 13.11 23.91
C VAL A 133 -35.84 13.43 24.95
N THR A 134 -35.57 13.20 26.23
CA THR A 134 -36.49 13.45 27.33
C THR A 134 -35.97 14.54 28.28
N SER A 135 -36.82 14.97 29.20
CA SER A 135 -36.35 15.67 30.41
C SER A 135 -35.87 14.67 31.46
N THR A 136 -35.28 15.18 32.54
CA THR A 136 -34.86 14.41 33.72
C THR A 136 -35.98 14.17 34.75
N THR A 137 -37.22 14.55 34.42
CA THR A 137 -38.38 14.36 35.31
C THR A 137 -38.82 12.91 35.25
N ASN A 138 -38.82 12.20 36.38
CA ASN A 138 -39.10 10.75 36.49
C ASN A 138 -38.05 9.85 35.80
N PRO A 139 -37.72 8.67 36.35
CA PRO A 139 -36.74 7.78 35.75
C PRO A 139 -37.30 7.11 34.49
N LYS A 140 -36.44 6.99 33.47
CA LYS A 140 -36.71 6.30 32.19
C LYS A 140 -35.92 5.00 32.09
N SER A 141 -36.50 4.00 31.44
CA SER A 141 -35.85 2.69 31.22
C SER A 141 -36.38 2.03 29.95
N ARG A 142 -35.66 1.01 29.46
CA ARG A 142 -36.08 0.13 28.35
C ARG A 142 -36.58 0.90 27.12
N PRO A 143 -35.71 1.71 26.47
CA PRO A 143 -36.10 2.35 25.23
C PRO A 143 -36.21 1.30 24.11
N ALA A 144 -37.08 1.55 23.14
CA ALA A 144 -37.15 0.88 21.85
C ALA A 144 -37.35 1.92 20.76
N ALA A 145 -36.92 1.64 19.53
CA ALA A 145 -36.96 2.61 18.45
C ALA A 145 -37.24 1.96 17.09
N ALA A 146 -38.06 2.62 16.27
CA ALA A 146 -38.30 2.23 14.89
C ALA A 146 -38.51 3.45 14.00
N ALA A 147 -38.35 3.27 12.69
CA ALA A 147 -38.47 4.33 11.70
C ALA A 147 -39.62 4.10 10.72
N ILE A 148 -40.31 5.17 10.32
CA ILE A 148 -41.18 5.22 9.14
C ILE A 148 -40.61 6.27 8.19
N GLY A 149 -40.10 5.81 7.05
CA GLY A 149 -39.25 6.63 6.20
C GLY A 149 -38.02 7.11 6.98
N ASN A 150 -37.85 8.43 7.08
CA ASN A 150 -36.75 9.03 7.83
C ASN A 150 -37.13 9.46 9.25
N ASP A 151 -38.41 9.49 9.61
CA ASP A 151 -38.82 9.85 10.97
C ASP A 151 -38.65 8.64 11.89
N ILE A 152 -38.21 8.88 13.13
CA ILE A 152 -38.00 7.83 14.13
C ILE A 152 -38.93 8.07 15.31
N LEU A 153 -39.56 7.01 15.81
CA LEU A 153 -40.27 7.01 17.09
C LEU A 153 -39.41 6.26 18.11
N ILE A 154 -39.04 6.96 19.19
CA ILE A 154 -38.43 6.33 20.37
C ILE A 154 -39.52 6.21 21.43
N VAL A 155 -39.70 5.00 21.96
CA VAL A 155 -40.62 4.70 23.07
C VAL A 155 -39.83 4.22 24.28
N TRP A 156 -40.36 4.40 25.48
CA TRP A 156 -39.71 3.96 26.71
C TRP A 156 -40.71 3.76 27.85
N GLN A 157 -40.25 3.08 28.89
CA GLN A 157 -40.95 2.95 30.17
C GLN A 157 -40.60 4.14 31.10
N GLU A 158 -41.61 4.79 31.66
CA GLU A 158 -41.46 5.89 32.61
C GLU A 158 -42.23 5.61 33.92
N ASP A 159 -41.57 5.82 35.06
CA ASP A 159 -42.19 5.70 36.38
C ASP A 159 -42.62 7.07 36.92
N ASP A 160 -43.89 7.42 36.75
CA ASP A 160 -44.49 8.65 37.29
C ASP A 160 -45.34 8.40 38.56
N GLY A 161 -45.04 7.33 39.30
CA GLY A 161 -45.89 6.76 40.35
C GLY A 161 -46.80 5.64 39.86
N ALA A 162 -46.83 5.41 38.54
CA ALA A 162 -47.30 4.21 37.85
C ALA A 162 -46.41 4.00 36.61
N GLN A 163 -46.25 2.74 36.17
CA GLN A 163 -45.43 2.45 34.99
C GLN A 163 -46.22 2.73 33.71
N ARG A 164 -45.69 3.60 32.85
CA ARG A 164 -46.32 4.02 31.59
C ARG A 164 -45.37 3.89 30.41
N ILE A 165 -45.94 3.69 29.24
CA ILE A 165 -45.23 3.79 27.96
C ILE A 165 -45.44 5.18 27.38
N ARG A 166 -44.34 5.85 27.07
CA ARG A 166 -44.30 7.17 26.44
C ARG A 166 -43.47 7.13 25.17
N GLY A 167 -43.67 8.12 24.31
CA GLY A 167 -42.88 8.27 23.10
C GLY A 167 -42.49 9.70 22.79
N HIS A 168 -41.44 9.84 21.98
CA HIS A 168 -41.00 11.08 21.36
C HIS A 168 -40.52 10.80 19.93
N ARG A 169 -40.70 11.78 19.04
CA ARG A 169 -40.28 11.66 17.64
C ARG A 169 -38.96 12.36 17.37
N LEU A 170 -38.13 11.73 16.56
CA LEU A 170 -37.00 12.38 15.92
C LEU A 170 -37.34 12.63 14.45
N SER A 171 -37.03 13.84 13.98
CA SER A 171 -37.18 14.18 12.57
C SER A 171 -35.84 14.46 11.93
N TRP A 172 -35.74 14.09 10.66
CA TRP A 172 -34.55 14.28 9.84
C TRP A 172 -34.59 15.65 9.15
N SER A 173 -33.57 16.48 9.37
CA SER A 173 -33.44 17.79 8.72
C SER A 173 -32.85 17.77 7.31
N GLY A 174 -32.38 16.60 6.85
CA GLY A 174 -31.52 16.47 5.67
C GLY A 174 -30.06 16.17 6.03
N THR A 175 -29.64 16.51 7.26
CA THR A 175 -28.26 16.31 7.74
C THR A 175 -28.16 15.78 9.16
N GLN A 176 -29.10 16.13 10.03
CA GLN A 176 -29.11 15.71 11.43
C GLN A 176 -30.52 15.37 11.93
N TYR A 177 -30.60 14.39 12.81
CA TYR A 177 -31.76 14.09 13.65
C TYR A 177 -31.89 15.06 14.83
N SER A 178 -33.11 15.48 15.13
CA SER A 178 -33.42 16.21 16.37
C SER A 178 -34.79 15.82 16.93
N ALA A 179 -34.90 15.87 18.26
CA ALA A 179 -36.16 15.71 18.97
C ALA A 179 -37.18 16.76 18.49
N THR A 180 -38.34 16.30 18.02
CA THR A 180 -39.36 17.13 17.36
C THR A 180 -40.72 16.92 18.02
N GLY A 181 -41.32 18.01 18.49
CA GLY A 181 -42.59 17.99 19.20
C GLY A 181 -42.43 17.83 20.71
N SER A 182 -43.48 17.33 21.36
CA SER A 182 -43.51 17.05 22.80
C SER A 182 -43.62 15.56 23.04
N THR A 183 -43.06 15.08 24.14
CA THR A 183 -43.32 13.74 24.65
C THR A 183 -44.83 13.53 24.86
N PHE A 184 -45.34 12.35 24.51
CA PHE A 184 -46.76 12.00 24.63
C PHE A 184 -46.95 10.63 25.30
N ASP A 185 -48.09 10.47 25.97
CA ASP A 185 -48.52 9.21 26.57
C ASP A 185 -48.98 8.25 25.46
N ILE A 186 -48.44 7.02 25.44
CA ILE A 186 -48.87 5.96 24.53
C ILE A 186 -49.81 4.99 25.26
N SER A 187 -49.40 4.53 26.44
CA SER A 187 -50.29 3.77 27.31
C SER A 187 -51.32 4.72 27.94
N PRO A 188 -52.63 4.40 27.92
CA PRO A 188 -53.63 5.26 28.55
C PRO A 188 -53.40 5.38 30.06
N GLY A 189 -53.48 6.60 30.60
CA GLY A 189 -53.38 6.81 32.06
C GLY A 189 -54.56 6.20 32.83
N GLY A 190 -54.37 5.88 34.11
CA GLY A 190 -55.46 5.51 35.02
C GLY A 190 -55.83 4.02 35.08
N GLY A 191 -54.83 3.14 35.22
CA GLY A 191 -55.05 1.71 35.48
C GLY A 191 -54.25 0.76 34.62
N TYR A 192 -53.17 1.22 33.97
CA TYR A 192 -52.16 0.38 33.31
C TYR A 192 -50.90 0.28 34.18
N ASN A 193 -50.25 -0.87 34.15
CA ASN A 193 -48.94 -1.08 34.74
C ASN A 193 -48.07 -1.68 33.62
N ALA A 194 -47.57 -0.78 32.77
CA ALA A 194 -47.06 -1.10 31.45
C ALA A 194 -45.52 -1.23 31.47
N TYR A 195 -45.03 -2.36 30.96
CA TYR A 195 -43.61 -2.74 30.96
C TYR A 195 -43.16 -3.24 29.59
N ASP A 196 -41.84 -3.22 29.37
CA ASP A 196 -41.19 -3.85 28.23
C ASP A 196 -41.80 -3.40 26.89
N PRO A 197 -41.73 -2.09 26.57
CA PRO A 197 -42.25 -1.62 25.30
C PRO A 197 -41.35 -2.07 24.15
N ASP A 198 -41.98 -2.42 23.04
CA ASP A 198 -41.33 -2.53 21.74
C ASP A 198 -42.11 -1.73 20.69
N VAL A 199 -41.46 -1.35 19.61
CA VAL A 199 -42.07 -0.58 18.53
C VAL A 199 -41.64 -1.12 17.17
N SER A 200 -42.63 -1.43 16.33
CA SER A 200 -42.42 -1.83 14.94
C SER A 200 -42.80 -0.72 13.99
N THR A 201 -42.07 -0.65 12.87
CA THR A 201 -42.52 0.09 11.69
C THR A 201 -43.80 -0.50 11.10
N GLY A 202 -44.45 0.22 10.19
CA GLY A 202 -45.56 -0.26 9.36
C GLY A 202 -45.79 0.71 8.22
N ASP A 203 -46.78 0.45 7.35
CA ASP A 203 -46.96 1.23 6.12
C ASP A 203 -47.16 2.75 6.37
N ALA A 204 -48.09 3.11 7.27
CA ALA A 204 -48.36 4.51 7.63
C ALA A 204 -48.28 4.82 9.13
N ASN A 205 -48.23 3.78 9.97
CA ASN A 205 -48.26 3.89 11.43
C ASN A 205 -47.26 2.93 12.04
N TYR A 206 -46.70 3.31 13.19
CA TYR A 206 -46.00 2.42 14.08
C TYR A 206 -47.01 1.58 14.85
N LEU A 207 -46.62 0.36 15.23
CA LEU A 207 -47.29 -0.39 16.28
C LEU A 207 -46.38 -0.43 17.51
N VAL A 208 -46.86 0.14 18.62
CA VAL A 208 -46.16 0.07 19.91
C VAL A 208 -46.85 -0.99 20.75
N VAL A 209 -46.10 -2.00 21.20
CA VAL A 209 -46.59 -3.11 22.02
C VAL A 209 -45.94 -3.09 23.39
N TRP A 210 -46.67 -3.55 24.42
CA TRP A 210 -46.13 -3.65 25.78
C TRP A 210 -46.83 -4.73 26.59
N SER A 211 -46.19 -5.13 27.68
CA SER A 211 -46.77 -6.03 28.69
C SER A 211 -47.57 -5.19 29.69
N ASP A 212 -48.85 -5.51 29.88
CA ASP A 212 -49.69 -4.87 30.89
C ASP A 212 -50.04 -5.83 32.03
N MET A 213 -49.75 -5.40 33.26
CA MET A 213 -49.95 -6.18 34.49
C MET A 213 -51.15 -5.70 35.34
N SER A 214 -51.99 -4.78 34.84
CA SER A 214 -52.98 -4.10 35.67
C SER A 214 -54.44 -4.56 35.50
N THR A 215 -54.74 -5.48 34.58
CA THR A 215 -56.13 -5.92 34.28
C THR A 215 -56.79 -6.81 35.36
N GLY A 216 -56.41 -6.68 36.64
CA GLY A 216 -56.97 -7.44 37.75
C GLY A 216 -56.35 -8.83 37.89
N ALA A 217 -57.16 -9.90 37.94
CA ALA A 217 -56.67 -11.28 37.95
C ALA A 217 -56.17 -11.77 36.57
N GLN A 218 -55.85 -10.83 35.67
CA GLN A 218 -55.43 -11.07 34.27
C GLN A 218 -54.31 -10.07 33.91
N GLY A 219 -53.52 -10.42 32.89
CA GLY A 219 -52.52 -9.55 32.26
C GLY A 219 -52.45 -9.84 30.77
N GLY A 220 -51.86 -8.96 29.97
CA GLY A 220 -51.92 -9.08 28.52
C GLY A 220 -50.82 -8.34 27.75
N ILE A 221 -50.72 -8.67 26.46
CA ILE A 221 -49.95 -7.90 25.49
C ILE A 221 -50.89 -6.90 24.84
N ILE A 222 -50.58 -5.61 24.97
CA ILE A 222 -51.39 -4.51 24.47
C ILE A 222 -50.64 -3.83 23.34
N GLY A 223 -51.34 -3.45 22.27
CA GLY A 223 -50.83 -2.67 21.15
C GLY A 223 -51.53 -1.33 21.01
N GLN A 224 -50.79 -0.28 20.67
CA GLN A 224 -51.32 1.03 20.29
C GLN A 224 -50.62 1.49 19.02
N ARG A 225 -51.42 1.85 18.01
CA ARG A 225 -50.85 2.46 16.80
C ARG A 225 -50.56 3.93 17.02
N VAL A 226 -49.45 4.37 16.46
CA VAL A 226 -49.01 5.77 16.46
C VAL A 226 -48.71 6.15 15.01
N ASN A 227 -49.31 7.20 14.47
CA ASN A 227 -48.98 7.61 13.10
C ASN A 227 -47.56 8.19 13.02
N ALA A 228 -47.06 8.33 11.77
CA ALA A 228 -45.80 9.01 11.51
C ALA A 228 -45.74 10.42 12.12
N GLY A 229 -46.87 11.07 12.40
CA GLY A 229 -46.98 12.38 13.05
C GLY A 229 -46.82 12.38 14.58
N GLY A 230 -46.82 11.22 15.26
CA GLY A 230 -46.79 11.12 16.73
C GLY A 230 -48.16 11.25 17.39
N THR A 231 -49.23 10.95 16.66
CA THR A 231 -50.61 10.92 17.18
C THR A 231 -51.10 9.48 17.27
N LEU A 232 -51.80 9.16 18.36
CA LEU A 232 -52.41 7.84 18.56
C LEU A 232 -53.50 7.60 17.50
N VAL A 233 -53.54 6.39 16.92
CA VAL A 233 -54.50 6.01 15.86
C VAL A 233 -55.39 4.86 16.34
N GLY A 234 -56.65 5.20 16.61
CA GLY A 234 -57.62 4.26 17.17
C GLY A 234 -57.36 3.95 18.64
N ASP A 235 -58.17 3.05 19.19
CA ASP A 235 -58.04 2.58 20.58
C ASP A 235 -56.93 1.52 20.69
N THR A 236 -56.49 1.27 21.93
CA THR A 236 -55.58 0.16 22.26
C THR A 236 -56.21 -1.20 21.91
N THR A 237 -55.38 -2.12 21.42
CA THR A 237 -55.76 -3.49 21.07
C THR A 237 -55.15 -4.48 22.05
N ALA A 238 -55.98 -5.34 22.66
CA ALA A 238 -55.49 -6.49 23.41
C ALA A 238 -55.06 -7.61 22.42
N VAL A 239 -53.76 -7.72 22.16
CA VAL A 239 -53.18 -8.73 21.27
C VAL A 239 -53.39 -10.13 21.86
N ALA A 240 -53.13 -10.27 23.16
CA ALA A 240 -53.38 -11.48 23.93
C ALA A 240 -53.68 -11.17 25.40
N VAL A 241 -54.49 -12.00 26.06
CA VAL A 241 -54.87 -11.87 27.47
C VAL A 241 -54.75 -13.24 28.15
N TYR A 242 -54.05 -13.29 29.28
CA TYR A 242 -53.85 -14.49 30.09
C TYR A 242 -54.28 -14.24 31.54
N SER A 243 -54.57 -15.32 32.27
CA SER A 243 -54.96 -15.25 33.68
C SER A 243 -53.75 -15.24 34.61
N TYR A 244 -53.83 -14.47 35.69
CA TYR A 244 -52.84 -14.44 36.78
C TYR A 244 -52.67 -15.84 37.42
N PRO A 245 -51.46 -16.24 37.86
CA PRO A 245 -50.21 -15.48 38.01
C PRO A 245 -49.29 -15.45 36.79
N TYR A 246 -49.78 -15.78 35.59
CA TYR A 246 -48.92 -15.98 34.42
C TYR A 246 -49.20 -14.99 33.28
N PRO A 247 -48.99 -13.67 33.49
CA PRO A 247 -49.14 -12.70 32.42
C PRO A 247 -48.07 -12.90 31.33
N PRO A 248 -48.38 -12.61 30.06
CA PRO A 248 -47.38 -12.61 29.00
C PRO A 248 -46.42 -11.42 29.18
N VAL A 249 -45.16 -11.60 28.78
CA VAL A 249 -44.09 -10.61 28.97
C VAL A 249 -43.18 -10.50 27.75
N THR A 250 -42.39 -9.42 27.71
CA THR A 250 -41.38 -9.11 26.67
C THR A 250 -41.88 -9.32 25.25
N PRO A 251 -42.89 -8.54 24.82
CA PRO A 251 -43.35 -8.59 23.44
C PRO A 251 -42.31 -8.00 22.49
N ALA A 252 -42.26 -8.54 21.28
CA ALA A 252 -41.57 -7.94 20.15
C ALA A 252 -42.48 -7.96 18.92
N ALA A 253 -42.31 -7.01 18.01
CA ALA A 253 -43.12 -6.93 16.79
C ALA A 253 -42.31 -6.54 15.57
N ASP A 254 -42.68 -7.09 14.41
CA ASP A 254 -42.17 -6.60 13.13
C ASP A 254 -43.25 -6.70 12.02
N TRP A 255 -43.02 -5.99 10.91
CA TRP A 255 -43.98 -5.78 9.82
C TRP A 255 -43.61 -6.57 8.56
N ASP A 256 -44.54 -7.40 8.06
CA ASP A 256 -44.34 -8.20 6.84
C ASP A 256 -44.65 -7.46 5.52
N GLY A 257 -44.92 -6.16 5.57
CA GLY A 257 -45.43 -5.39 4.43
C GLY A 257 -46.95 -5.22 4.43
N SER A 258 -47.70 -6.02 5.18
CA SER A 258 -49.17 -5.98 5.26
C SER A 258 -49.75 -6.05 6.68
N GLN A 259 -49.12 -6.77 7.59
CA GLN A 259 -49.55 -7.05 8.95
C GLN A 259 -48.34 -7.07 9.89
N TRP A 260 -48.57 -6.80 11.17
CA TRP A 260 -47.56 -7.00 12.20
C TRP A 260 -47.65 -8.41 12.74
N LEU A 261 -46.53 -9.11 12.84
CA LEU A 261 -46.42 -10.28 13.72
C LEU A 261 -45.96 -9.80 15.09
N VAL A 262 -46.79 -9.98 16.11
CA VAL A 262 -46.42 -9.72 17.51
C VAL A 262 -46.11 -11.05 18.18
N VAL A 263 -44.94 -11.16 18.78
CA VAL A 263 -44.47 -12.34 19.53
C VAL A 263 -44.26 -11.99 21.00
N TRP A 264 -44.44 -12.95 21.89
CA TRP A 264 -44.22 -12.78 23.34
C TRP A 264 -43.95 -14.14 23.97
N ASN A 265 -43.44 -14.14 25.21
CA ASN A 265 -43.39 -15.36 26.00
C ASN A 265 -44.36 -15.32 27.18
N VAL A 266 -44.85 -16.49 27.56
CA VAL A 266 -45.86 -16.64 28.63
C VAL A 266 -45.75 -18.02 29.26
N ASN A 267 -46.05 -18.11 30.55
CA ASN A 267 -46.09 -19.40 31.25
C ASN A 267 -47.51 -19.98 31.16
N VAL A 268 -47.68 -21.12 30.48
CA VAL A 268 -49.00 -21.73 30.27
C VAL A 268 -49.15 -23.00 31.12
N ALA A 269 -49.72 -22.84 32.32
CA ALA A 269 -49.88 -23.92 33.30
C ALA A 269 -50.62 -25.20 32.82
N SER A 270 -51.39 -25.13 31.72
CA SER A 270 -52.07 -26.31 31.15
C SER A 270 -51.16 -27.22 30.32
N ILE A 271 -49.93 -26.80 30.02
CA ILE A 271 -48.99 -27.48 29.11
C ILE A 271 -47.63 -27.72 29.79
N GLY A 272 -47.29 -26.93 30.81
CA GLY A 272 -46.09 -27.08 31.64
C GLY A 272 -45.94 -25.89 32.59
N SER A 273 -44.93 -25.90 33.45
CA SER A 273 -44.56 -24.74 34.28
C SER A 273 -43.52 -23.83 33.64
N ASN A 274 -43.29 -23.99 32.33
CA ASN A 274 -42.27 -23.28 31.57
C ASN A 274 -42.85 -22.08 30.82
N HIS A 275 -42.01 -21.10 30.49
CA HIS A 275 -42.35 -20.04 29.55
C HIS A 275 -42.18 -20.55 28.12
N ASP A 276 -43.19 -20.36 27.28
CA ASP A 276 -43.19 -20.70 25.86
C ASP A 276 -43.32 -19.43 25.01
N VAL A 277 -42.93 -19.47 23.74
CA VAL A 277 -43.08 -18.35 22.79
C VAL A 277 -44.33 -18.54 21.93
N TYR A 278 -45.16 -17.50 21.88
CA TYR A 278 -46.39 -17.43 21.09
C TYR A 278 -46.36 -16.21 20.17
N GLY A 279 -47.11 -16.30 19.08
CA GLY A 279 -47.29 -15.21 18.11
C GLY A 279 -48.75 -14.97 17.76
N ARG A 280 -49.04 -13.74 17.33
CA ARG A 280 -50.31 -13.38 16.70
C ARG A 280 -50.14 -12.19 15.78
N TYR A 281 -50.82 -12.27 14.64
CA TYR A 281 -50.88 -11.16 13.70
C TYR A 281 -51.83 -10.06 14.14
N VAL A 282 -51.44 -8.82 13.89
CA VAL A 282 -52.25 -7.60 14.00
C VAL A 282 -52.29 -6.95 12.61
N ASP A 283 -53.49 -6.77 12.06
CA ASP A 283 -53.66 -6.14 10.76
C ASP A 283 -53.30 -4.65 10.78
N SER A 284 -53.12 -4.06 9.59
CA SER A 284 -52.83 -2.63 9.41
C SER A 284 -53.84 -1.69 10.08
N GLY A 285 -55.07 -2.18 10.30
CA GLY A 285 -56.19 -1.54 10.98
C GLY A 285 -56.10 -1.59 12.51
N GLY A 286 -55.13 -2.32 13.08
CA GLY A 286 -54.98 -2.56 14.52
C GLY A 286 -55.84 -3.71 15.03
N GLY A 287 -56.52 -4.45 14.16
CA GLY A 287 -57.32 -5.61 14.51
C GLY A 287 -56.47 -6.86 14.67
N VAL A 288 -56.76 -7.69 15.68
CA VAL A 288 -56.12 -9.00 15.81
C VAL A 288 -56.60 -9.96 14.72
N VAL A 289 -55.68 -10.69 14.10
CA VAL A 289 -55.97 -11.67 13.05
C VAL A 289 -56.02 -13.07 13.67
N GLY A 290 -56.96 -13.90 13.20
CA GLY A 290 -57.18 -15.26 13.71
C GLY A 290 -57.93 -15.31 15.06
N ALA A 291 -58.43 -16.51 15.40
CA ALA A 291 -59.25 -16.71 16.60
C ALA A 291 -58.43 -16.78 17.90
N ALA A 292 -57.17 -17.22 17.84
CA ALA A 292 -56.27 -17.38 18.99
C ALA A 292 -54.80 -17.18 18.57
N PRO A 293 -53.88 -16.90 19.52
CA PRO A 293 -52.44 -16.97 19.28
C PRO A 293 -51.99 -18.37 18.83
N PHE A 294 -50.93 -18.45 18.03
CA PHE A 294 -50.29 -19.70 17.62
C PHE A 294 -48.95 -19.89 18.35
N ALA A 295 -48.60 -21.15 18.62
CA ALA A 295 -47.35 -21.50 19.28
C ALA A 295 -46.18 -21.38 18.30
N ILE A 296 -45.06 -20.84 18.77
CA ILE A 296 -43.80 -20.70 18.01
C ILE A 296 -42.75 -21.64 18.59
N ALA A 297 -42.52 -21.59 19.90
CA ALA A 297 -41.60 -22.48 20.60
C ALA A 297 -42.29 -23.03 21.86
N THR A 298 -42.43 -24.35 21.93
CA THR A 298 -43.13 -25.08 23.01
C THR A 298 -42.44 -26.41 23.30
N ASP A 299 -41.11 -26.41 23.42
CA ASP A 299 -40.33 -27.66 23.52
C ASP A 299 -40.63 -28.46 24.79
N GLY A 300 -41.24 -27.81 25.81
CA GLY A 300 -41.65 -28.37 27.09
C GLY A 300 -40.49 -28.81 28.00
N ALA A 301 -39.25 -28.66 27.53
CA ALA A 301 -38.01 -29.01 28.21
C ALA A 301 -37.32 -27.76 28.78
N SER A 302 -37.35 -26.64 28.08
CA SER A 302 -36.68 -25.38 28.41
C SER A 302 -37.69 -24.28 28.77
N ASN A 303 -37.18 -23.13 29.23
CA ASN A 303 -37.95 -21.88 29.31
C ASN A 303 -37.53 -20.98 28.16
N GLU A 304 -38.40 -20.83 27.18
CA GLU A 304 -38.26 -19.96 26.02
C GLU A 304 -38.73 -18.53 26.37
N THR A 305 -37.80 -17.58 26.36
CA THR A 305 -38.05 -16.21 26.83
C THR A 305 -37.35 -15.17 25.94
N ARG A 306 -37.75 -13.89 26.07
CA ARG A 306 -37.17 -12.75 25.32
C ARG A 306 -37.11 -12.98 23.80
N PRO A 307 -38.26 -13.18 23.16
CA PRO A 307 -38.28 -13.29 21.71
C PRO A 307 -37.86 -11.97 21.06
N ALA A 308 -37.08 -12.06 19.99
CA ALA A 308 -36.80 -10.97 19.06
C ALA A 308 -37.17 -11.43 17.65
N ILE A 309 -37.54 -10.48 16.78
CA ILE A 309 -38.13 -10.77 15.48
C ILE A 309 -37.62 -9.80 14.42
N ALA A 310 -37.37 -10.30 13.21
CA ALA A 310 -37.07 -9.48 12.04
C ALA A 310 -37.57 -10.12 10.74
N PHE A 311 -38.17 -9.31 9.87
CA PHE A 311 -38.69 -9.68 8.56
C PHE A 311 -37.66 -9.44 7.45
N ASP A 312 -37.44 -10.43 6.60
CA ASP A 312 -36.47 -10.36 5.50
C ASP A 312 -37.07 -9.94 4.15
N GLY A 313 -38.37 -9.65 4.09
CA GLY A 313 -39.10 -9.44 2.84
C GLY A 313 -39.89 -10.67 2.39
N ILE A 314 -39.67 -11.83 3.00
CA ILE A 314 -40.24 -13.13 2.64
C ILE A 314 -40.92 -13.78 3.86
N GLY A 315 -40.23 -13.81 5.00
CA GLY A 315 -40.69 -14.36 6.26
C GLY A 315 -39.96 -13.75 7.46
N PHE A 316 -40.37 -14.14 8.65
CA PHE A 316 -39.74 -13.69 9.89
C PHE A 316 -38.70 -14.70 10.37
N LEU A 317 -37.55 -14.21 10.83
CA LEU A 317 -36.74 -14.95 11.79
C LEU A 317 -37.17 -14.53 13.19
N VAL A 318 -37.63 -15.48 14.00
CA VAL A 318 -37.90 -15.28 15.42
C VAL A 318 -36.83 -16.02 16.21
N CYS A 319 -36.13 -15.31 17.08
CA CYS A 319 -35.12 -15.89 17.97
C CYS A 319 -35.49 -15.67 19.44
N TRP A 320 -35.05 -16.54 20.33
CA TRP A 320 -35.35 -16.50 21.76
C TRP A 320 -34.21 -17.13 22.57
N GLN A 321 -34.15 -16.82 23.86
CA GLN A 321 -33.26 -17.53 24.79
C GLN A 321 -34.01 -18.73 25.37
N ALA A 322 -33.38 -19.91 25.36
CA ALA A 322 -33.92 -21.18 25.83
C ALA A 322 -33.17 -21.66 27.08
N THR A 323 -33.74 -21.44 28.26
CA THR A 323 -33.10 -21.85 29.53
C THR A 323 -33.48 -23.29 29.88
N GLN A 324 -32.53 -24.20 29.74
CA GLN A 324 -32.70 -25.62 30.05
C GLN A 324 -32.86 -25.89 31.56
N PRO A 325 -33.39 -27.04 31.99
CA PRO A 325 -33.56 -27.39 33.41
C PRO A 325 -32.25 -27.44 34.20
N SER A 326 -31.13 -27.62 33.49
CA SER A 326 -29.77 -27.54 34.03
C SER A 326 -29.26 -26.11 34.26
N PHE A 327 -30.08 -25.09 34.00
CA PHE A 327 -29.75 -23.65 34.06
C PHE A 327 -28.72 -23.18 33.03
N TYR A 328 -28.50 -23.97 31.99
CA TYR A 328 -27.78 -23.53 30.79
C TYR A 328 -28.77 -22.82 29.87
N THR A 329 -28.41 -21.63 29.38
CA THR A 329 -29.23 -20.88 28.43
C THR A 329 -28.51 -20.83 27.11
N ASP A 330 -29.22 -21.09 26.02
CA ASP A 330 -28.71 -21.03 24.66
C ASP A 330 -29.70 -20.22 23.80
N VAL A 331 -29.27 -19.74 22.63
CA VAL A 331 -30.10 -18.94 21.73
C VAL A 331 -30.61 -19.82 20.61
N TYR A 332 -31.94 -19.91 20.50
CA TYR A 332 -32.63 -20.67 19.46
C TYR A 332 -33.39 -19.71 18.56
N GLY A 333 -33.75 -20.20 17.39
CA GLY A 333 -34.65 -19.51 16.50
C GLY A 333 -35.41 -20.46 15.60
N CYS A 334 -36.44 -19.92 14.98
CA CYS A 334 -37.14 -20.56 13.90
C CYS A 334 -37.58 -19.51 12.89
N ARG A 335 -37.76 -19.99 11.67
CA ARG A 335 -38.28 -19.21 10.57
C ARG A 335 -39.83 -19.32 10.54
N ILE A 336 -40.55 -18.21 10.36
CA ILE A 336 -42.03 -18.13 10.29
C ILE A 336 -42.53 -17.48 8.99
N SER A 337 -43.38 -18.18 8.24
CA SER A 337 -44.06 -17.65 7.03
C SER A 337 -45.58 -17.80 7.16
N GLY A 338 -46.29 -16.67 7.27
CA GLY A 338 -47.68 -16.67 7.69
C GLY A 338 -47.84 -17.37 9.05
N THR A 339 -48.70 -18.39 9.13
CA THR A 339 -48.84 -19.20 10.36
C THR A 339 -48.00 -20.48 10.36
N SER A 340 -47.21 -20.72 9.32
CA SER A 340 -46.29 -21.87 9.26
C SER A 340 -45.04 -21.57 10.06
N VAL A 341 -44.73 -22.44 11.01
CA VAL A 341 -43.56 -22.33 11.90
C VAL A 341 -42.59 -23.44 11.53
N GLY A 342 -41.36 -23.06 11.16
CA GLY A 342 -40.27 -24.00 10.86
C GLY A 342 -39.73 -24.69 12.12
N ALA A 343 -38.72 -25.54 11.94
CA ALA A 343 -38.05 -26.20 13.06
C ALA A 343 -37.36 -25.18 13.97
N SER A 344 -37.31 -25.48 15.27
CA SER A 344 -36.46 -24.76 16.22
C SER A 344 -35.02 -25.23 16.08
N GLU A 345 -34.10 -24.30 15.85
CA GLU A 345 -32.68 -24.58 15.63
C GLU A 345 -31.81 -23.72 16.54
N PRO A 346 -30.66 -24.23 17.01
CA PRO A 346 -29.69 -23.43 17.75
C PRO A 346 -29.07 -22.38 16.82
N LEU A 347 -29.10 -21.11 17.22
CA LEU A 347 -28.47 -20.00 16.50
C LEU A 347 -27.05 -19.72 16.96
N SER A 348 -26.67 -20.27 18.11
CA SER A 348 -25.33 -20.24 18.68
C SER A 348 -24.73 -21.65 18.68
N SER A 349 -23.43 -21.73 18.42
CA SER A 349 -22.62 -22.94 18.63
C SER A 349 -21.89 -22.96 19.98
N GLY A 350 -22.17 -21.96 20.82
CA GLY A 350 -21.59 -21.77 22.14
C GLY A 350 -21.86 -22.93 23.09
N THR A 351 -20.98 -23.09 24.06
CA THR A 351 -21.09 -24.16 25.07
C THR A 351 -21.37 -23.63 26.47
N ASN A 352 -21.60 -22.32 26.62
CA ASN A 352 -21.81 -21.69 27.92
C ASN A 352 -23.20 -21.05 27.96
N ASN A 353 -23.36 -19.92 28.63
CA ASN A 353 -24.66 -19.24 28.66
C ASN A 353 -24.70 -18.16 27.60
N GLU A 354 -25.75 -18.18 26.80
CA GLU A 354 -26.08 -17.18 25.79
C GLU A 354 -27.45 -16.56 26.09
N ASN A 355 -27.56 -15.22 26.15
CA ASN A 355 -28.78 -14.53 26.59
C ASN A 355 -29.08 -13.28 25.75
N TYR A 356 -30.31 -12.74 25.91
CA TYR A 356 -30.75 -11.47 25.31
C TYR A 356 -30.50 -11.37 23.80
N PRO A 357 -31.13 -12.23 22.98
CA PRO A 357 -30.95 -12.17 21.55
C PRO A 357 -31.55 -10.88 20.97
N SER A 358 -30.90 -10.33 19.96
CA SER A 358 -31.38 -9.23 19.11
C SER A 358 -31.16 -9.62 17.66
N VAL A 359 -32.12 -9.32 16.78
CA VAL A 359 -32.02 -9.65 15.35
C VAL A 359 -32.37 -8.43 14.51
N ALA A 360 -31.64 -8.24 13.42
CA ALA A 360 -31.96 -7.23 12.42
C ALA A 360 -31.76 -7.78 10.99
N TRP A 361 -32.68 -7.40 10.10
CA TRP A 361 -32.55 -7.64 8.67
C TRP A 361 -31.83 -6.47 8.00
N ASN A 362 -30.72 -6.75 7.32
CA ASN A 362 -29.89 -5.70 6.70
C ASN A 362 -30.15 -5.48 5.20
N GLY A 363 -31.04 -6.28 4.59
CA GLY A 363 -31.29 -6.30 3.15
C GLY A 363 -30.70 -7.52 2.44
N MET A 364 -29.84 -8.29 3.11
CA MET A 364 -29.21 -9.50 2.58
C MET A 364 -29.14 -10.65 3.59
N PHE A 365 -28.95 -10.32 4.88
CA PHE A 365 -28.87 -11.29 5.96
C PHE A 365 -29.66 -10.84 7.20
N HIS A 366 -30.14 -11.81 7.97
CA HIS A 366 -30.44 -11.64 9.39
C HIS A 366 -29.15 -11.74 10.18
N ASP A 367 -28.77 -10.64 10.83
CA ASP A 367 -27.69 -10.65 11.82
C ASP A 367 -28.31 -10.79 13.20
N VAL A 368 -27.95 -11.87 13.91
CA VAL A 368 -28.43 -12.20 15.25
C VAL A 368 -27.29 -11.98 16.24
N PHE A 369 -27.54 -11.21 17.29
CA PHE A 369 -26.59 -10.85 18.34
C PHE A 369 -27.06 -11.37 19.70
N TRP A 370 -26.14 -11.74 20.58
CA TRP A 370 -26.46 -12.14 21.96
C TRP A 370 -25.33 -11.83 22.93
N GLU A 371 -25.67 -11.80 24.22
CA GLU A 371 -24.70 -11.82 25.31
C GLU A 371 -24.15 -13.23 25.49
N ASP A 372 -22.83 -13.36 25.60
CA ASP A 372 -22.15 -14.64 25.59
C ASP A 372 -21.16 -14.79 26.74
N PHE A 373 -21.21 -15.92 27.46
CA PHE A 373 -20.36 -16.16 28.62
C PHE A 373 -19.15 -17.09 28.36
N ARG A 374 -18.75 -17.32 27.10
CA ARG A 374 -17.78 -18.39 26.76
C ARG A 374 -16.31 -18.12 27.09
N ASN A 375 -15.86 -16.87 27.17
CA ASN A 375 -14.42 -16.58 27.26
C ASN A 375 -13.91 -16.32 28.68
N THR A 376 -14.34 -15.22 29.32
CA THR A 376 -13.60 -14.60 30.43
C THR A 376 -14.35 -14.54 31.77
N TYR A 377 -15.44 -15.29 31.93
CA TYR A 377 -16.43 -15.10 33.01
C TYR A 377 -17.04 -13.68 33.05
N ASN A 378 -16.96 -12.95 31.94
CA ASN A 378 -17.76 -11.77 31.65
C ASN A 378 -18.70 -12.09 30.48
N TRP A 379 -19.78 -11.31 30.36
CA TRP A 379 -20.64 -11.33 29.19
C TRP A 379 -19.95 -10.57 28.06
N ASP A 380 -19.71 -11.20 26.92
CA ASP A 380 -19.22 -10.61 25.67
C ASP A 380 -20.40 -10.47 24.67
N ILE A 381 -20.23 -9.78 23.53
CA ILE A 381 -21.25 -9.79 22.46
C ILE A 381 -20.75 -10.64 21.30
N TYR A 382 -21.57 -11.62 20.91
CA TYR A 382 -21.35 -12.49 19.77
C TYR A 382 -22.46 -12.36 18.75
N MET A 383 -22.20 -12.84 17.54
CA MET A 383 -23.18 -12.88 16.47
C MET A 383 -23.13 -14.17 15.64
N SER A 384 -24.25 -14.48 15.01
CA SER A 384 -24.36 -15.37 13.85
C SER A 384 -25.16 -14.69 12.75
N ARG A 385 -24.95 -15.15 11.52
CA ARG A 385 -25.51 -14.55 10.31
C ARG A 385 -26.27 -15.61 9.53
N TRP A 386 -27.47 -15.24 9.08
CA TRP A 386 -28.40 -16.13 8.40
C TRP A 386 -28.90 -15.45 7.12
N ASP A 387 -28.76 -16.12 5.97
CA ASP A 387 -29.23 -15.59 4.69
C ASP A 387 -30.70 -15.97 4.43
N GLN A 388 -31.18 -15.77 3.20
CA GLN A 388 -32.52 -16.19 2.79
C GLN A 388 -32.58 -17.64 2.28
N THR A 389 -31.47 -18.38 2.27
CA THR A 389 -31.46 -19.76 1.77
C THR A 389 -32.29 -20.67 2.67
N PRO A 390 -33.14 -21.53 2.07
CA PRO A 390 -34.53 -21.63 2.49
C PRO A 390 -34.65 -22.59 3.67
N TRP A 391 -35.47 -22.35 4.69
CA TRP A 391 -36.91 -22.62 4.56
C TRP A 391 -37.19 -23.96 3.82
N ASP A 392 -36.44 -25.04 4.14
CA ASP A 392 -36.59 -26.43 3.67
C ASP A 392 -36.84 -26.66 2.15
N GLY A 393 -36.50 -25.72 1.26
CA GLY A 393 -36.73 -25.85 -0.19
C GLY A 393 -35.44 -25.84 -1.03
N PRO A 394 -35.53 -26.16 -2.34
CA PRO A 394 -34.34 -26.33 -3.18
C PRO A 394 -33.43 -25.11 -3.25
N SER A 395 -32.12 -25.36 -3.18
CA SER A 395 -31.08 -24.36 -3.34
C SER A 395 -30.46 -24.45 -4.75
N ALA A 396 -30.14 -23.31 -5.36
CA ALA A 396 -29.43 -23.30 -6.63
C ALA A 396 -28.34 -22.23 -6.71
N ILE A 397 -27.22 -22.56 -7.38
CA ILE A 397 -26.05 -21.71 -7.50
C ILE A 397 -25.55 -21.73 -8.96
N PRO A 398 -25.50 -20.57 -9.66
CA PRO A 398 -24.87 -20.47 -10.96
C PRO A 398 -23.44 -20.98 -10.96
N ALA A 399 -23.06 -21.78 -11.95
CA ALA A 399 -21.76 -22.43 -11.99
C ALA A 399 -20.95 -22.10 -13.25
N ARG A 400 -21.61 -22.01 -14.41
CA ARG A 400 -20.92 -21.77 -15.68
C ARG A 400 -21.83 -21.14 -16.74
N PRO A 401 -21.42 -20.04 -17.40
CA PRO A 401 -20.32 -19.15 -17.01
C PRO A 401 -20.53 -18.54 -15.63
N SER A 402 -19.51 -17.88 -15.09
CA SER A 402 -19.70 -17.10 -13.86
C SER A 402 -20.75 -16.00 -14.09
N ASP A 403 -21.41 -15.58 -13.01
CA ASP A 403 -22.31 -14.43 -13.08
C ASP A 403 -21.52 -13.17 -13.44
N MET A 404 -22.07 -12.38 -14.35
CA MET A 404 -21.42 -11.25 -15.02
C MET A 404 -20.13 -11.62 -15.79
N GLY A 405 -19.94 -12.91 -16.09
CA GLY A 405 -18.82 -13.43 -16.85
C GLY A 405 -18.95 -13.27 -18.36
N ALA A 406 -17.88 -13.55 -19.10
CA ALA A 406 -17.88 -13.53 -20.56
C ALA A 406 -17.27 -14.81 -21.14
N SER A 407 -17.74 -15.21 -22.33
CA SER A 407 -17.26 -16.40 -23.03
C SER A 407 -17.03 -16.12 -24.51
N THR A 408 -15.94 -16.62 -25.08
CA THR A 408 -15.70 -16.53 -26.54
C THR A 408 -16.35 -17.68 -27.32
N CYS A 409 -16.89 -18.68 -26.60
CA CYS A 409 -17.65 -19.78 -27.18
C CYS A 409 -19.04 -19.30 -27.68
N PRO A 410 -19.37 -19.39 -28.98
CA PRO A 410 -20.67 -18.94 -29.50
C PRO A 410 -21.86 -19.80 -28.99
N ARG A 411 -21.59 -21.02 -28.52
CA ARG A 411 -22.58 -21.95 -27.94
C ARG A 411 -22.22 -22.31 -26.51
N GLN A 412 -21.94 -21.30 -25.69
CA GLN A 412 -21.63 -21.51 -24.28
C GLN A 412 -22.84 -22.12 -23.55
N GLU A 413 -22.59 -23.26 -22.89
CA GLU A 413 -23.59 -23.91 -22.03
C GLU A 413 -23.79 -23.12 -20.74
N ALA A 414 -25.04 -23.07 -20.28
CA ALA A 414 -25.41 -22.53 -18.98
C ALA A 414 -25.56 -23.69 -18.00
N VAL A 415 -24.86 -23.62 -16.87
CA VAL A 415 -24.85 -24.67 -15.85
C VAL A 415 -25.05 -24.02 -14.49
N MET A 416 -25.91 -24.61 -13.69
CA MET A 416 -26.04 -24.32 -12.27
C MET A 416 -26.03 -25.60 -11.46
N PHE A 417 -25.62 -25.49 -10.20
CA PHE A 417 -25.86 -26.53 -9.22
C PHE A 417 -27.25 -26.31 -8.64
N LEU A 418 -28.08 -27.36 -8.59
CA LEU A 418 -29.41 -27.35 -8.03
C LEU A 418 -29.52 -28.56 -7.10
N HIS A 419 -29.65 -28.31 -5.81
CA HIS A 419 -29.56 -29.32 -4.77
C HIS A 419 -30.61 -29.09 -3.69
N ASP A 420 -31.15 -30.21 -3.23
CA ASP A 420 -32.00 -30.30 -2.06
C ASP A 420 -31.73 -31.63 -1.35
N SER A 421 -31.79 -31.63 -0.02
CA SER A 421 -31.52 -32.82 0.80
C SER A 421 -32.62 -33.89 0.72
N ASP A 422 -33.87 -33.48 0.49
CA ASP A 422 -35.02 -34.34 0.21
C ASP A 422 -35.12 -34.71 -1.28
N GLY A 423 -34.29 -34.07 -2.11
CA GLY A 423 -34.16 -34.29 -3.54
C GLY A 423 -35.07 -33.40 -4.37
N ILE A 424 -34.73 -33.26 -5.66
CA ILE A 424 -35.44 -32.37 -6.57
C ILE A 424 -36.54 -33.12 -7.34
N ASN A 425 -37.76 -32.58 -7.29
CA ASN A 425 -38.84 -32.99 -8.19
C ASN A 425 -38.58 -32.43 -9.59
N THR A 426 -37.76 -33.14 -10.37
CA THR A 426 -37.33 -32.69 -11.71
C THR A 426 -38.45 -32.32 -12.68
N SER A 427 -39.67 -32.83 -12.47
CA SER A 427 -40.82 -32.54 -13.33
C SER A 427 -41.34 -31.11 -13.20
N THR A 428 -40.96 -30.40 -12.14
CA THR A 428 -41.38 -29.02 -11.86
C THR A 428 -40.33 -27.99 -12.25
N ILE A 429 -39.16 -28.43 -12.73
CA ILE A 429 -38.09 -27.51 -13.17
C ILE A 429 -38.58 -26.66 -14.34
N GLU A 430 -38.55 -25.34 -14.15
CA GLU A 430 -38.77 -24.33 -15.17
C GLU A 430 -37.53 -23.45 -15.28
N PHE A 431 -36.79 -23.58 -16.39
CA PHE A 431 -35.57 -22.83 -16.67
C PHE A 431 -35.79 -21.88 -17.85
N ASP A 432 -35.59 -20.59 -17.65
CA ASP A 432 -35.61 -19.58 -18.70
C ASP A 432 -34.20 -19.33 -19.24
N ALA A 433 -33.99 -19.66 -20.52
CA ALA A 433 -32.78 -19.36 -21.25
C ALA A 433 -32.97 -18.13 -22.16
N ASN A 434 -32.69 -16.94 -21.62
CA ASN A 434 -32.75 -15.65 -22.32
C ASN A 434 -34.12 -15.35 -22.96
N GLY A 435 -35.19 -15.49 -22.17
CA GLY A 435 -36.59 -15.30 -22.56
C GLY A 435 -37.26 -16.55 -23.16
N THR A 436 -36.56 -17.69 -23.19
CA THR A 436 -37.10 -18.98 -23.65
C THR A 436 -37.21 -19.95 -22.48
N VAL A 437 -38.42 -20.10 -21.96
CA VAL A 437 -38.75 -21.03 -20.88
C VAL A 437 -38.77 -22.48 -21.36
N VAL A 438 -38.04 -23.35 -20.68
CA VAL A 438 -37.93 -24.80 -20.93
C VAL A 438 -38.03 -25.59 -19.63
N GLY A 439 -38.61 -26.79 -19.71
CA GLY A 439 -38.59 -27.75 -18.60
C GLY A 439 -37.71 -28.96 -18.91
N ILE A 440 -37.62 -29.92 -17.98
CA ILE A 440 -36.74 -31.11 -18.10
C ILE A 440 -37.06 -32.02 -19.31
N GLY A 441 -38.24 -31.86 -19.92
CA GLY A 441 -38.61 -32.56 -21.15
C GLY A 441 -37.98 -32.01 -22.43
N ASP A 442 -37.39 -30.81 -22.40
CA ASP A 442 -36.66 -30.24 -23.54
C ASP A 442 -35.28 -30.87 -23.64
N SER A 443 -34.90 -31.35 -24.84
CA SER A 443 -33.60 -31.98 -25.09
C SER A 443 -32.38 -31.10 -24.79
N ARG A 444 -32.57 -29.79 -24.65
CA ARG A 444 -31.52 -28.82 -24.30
C ARG A 444 -31.27 -28.75 -22.80
N LEU A 445 -32.22 -29.17 -21.95
CA LEU A 445 -32.10 -29.09 -20.50
C LEU A 445 -31.90 -30.48 -19.91
N THR A 446 -30.86 -30.64 -19.08
CA THR A 446 -30.55 -31.90 -18.42
C THR A 446 -30.25 -31.66 -16.94
N TYR A 447 -30.74 -32.54 -16.07
CA TYR A 447 -30.45 -32.53 -14.65
C TYR A 447 -29.86 -33.88 -14.22
N ALA A 448 -28.66 -33.87 -13.67
CA ALA A 448 -28.00 -35.07 -13.14
C ALA A 448 -26.89 -34.70 -12.16
N ASN A 449 -26.77 -35.45 -11.05
CA ASN A 449 -25.78 -35.24 -10.00
C ASN A 449 -25.75 -33.78 -9.51
N ASP A 450 -26.92 -33.26 -9.16
CA ASP A 450 -27.14 -31.89 -8.70
C ASP A 450 -26.71 -30.79 -9.68
N SER A 451 -26.52 -31.13 -10.96
CA SER A 451 -26.18 -30.18 -12.01
C SER A 451 -27.32 -30.05 -13.01
N LEU A 452 -27.90 -28.85 -13.10
CA LEU A 452 -28.82 -28.46 -14.15
C LEU A 452 -28.03 -27.78 -15.27
N ARG A 453 -28.09 -28.34 -16.48
CA ARG A 453 -27.34 -27.89 -17.66
C ARG A 453 -28.27 -27.60 -18.81
N PHE A 454 -28.17 -26.40 -19.35
CA PHE A 454 -28.76 -25.98 -20.61
C PHE A 454 -27.70 -25.91 -21.72
N THR A 455 -27.89 -26.70 -22.78
CA THR A 455 -27.01 -26.75 -23.96
C THR A 455 -27.70 -26.09 -25.16
N PRO A 456 -27.24 -24.91 -25.63
CA PRO A 456 -27.84 -24.23 -26.76
C PRO A 456 -27.58 -24.98 -28.08
N THR A 457 -28.57 -25.02 -28.96
CA THR A 457 -28.48 -25.65 -30.29
C THR A 457 -28.11 -24.68 -31.41
N THR A 458 -28.19 -23.37 -31.15
CA THR A 458 -27.82 -22.27 -32.05
C THR A 458 -26.84 -21.34 -31.35
N ASP A 459 -26.13 -20.53 -32.13
CA ASP A 459 -25.20 -19.54 -31.59
C ASP A 459 -25.97 -18.44 -30.84
N TRP A 460 -25.45 -18.03 -29.70
CA TRP A 460 -25.94 -16.87 -28.97
C TRP A 460 -25.55 -15.56 -29.68
N PRO A 461 -26.31 -14.48 -29.50
CA PRO A 461 -25.91 -13.16 -29.96
C PRO A 461 -24.63 -12.69 -29.26
N THR A 462 -23.73 -12.08 -30.03
CA THR A 462 -22.45 -11.54 -29.54
C THR A 462 -22.61 -10.13 -28.98
N SER A 463 -21.80 -9.78 -27.99
CA SER A 463 -21.73 -8.45 -27.36
C SER A 463 -23.06 -8.00 -26.72
N THR A 464 -23.86 -8.97 -26.28
CA THR A 464 -25.11 -8.75 -25.54
C THR A 464 -25.14 -9.62 -24.30
N TRP A 465 -25.68 -9.11 -23.20
CA TRP A 465 -25.93 -9.88 -21.99
C TRP A 465 -27.05 -10.89 -22.22
N LEU A 466 -26.82 -12.13 -21.80
CA LEU A 466 -27.77 -13.23 -21.80
C LEU A 466 -28.15 -13.51 -20.37
N THR A 467 -29.46 -13.52 -20.09
CA THR A 467 -29.97 -13.82 -18.74
C THR A 467 -30.49 -15.24 -18.68
N MET A 468 -29.93 -16.05 -17.80
CA MET A 468 -30.42 -17.39 -17.48
C MET A 468 -31.14 -17.36 -16.15
N CYS A 469 -32.33 -17.94 -16.04
CA CYS A 469 -33.07 -18.00 -14.79
C CYS A 469 -33.58 -19.41 -14.51
N LEU A 470 -33.45 -19.88 -13.27
CA LEU A 470 -34.28 -20.97 -12.75
C LEU A 470 -35.50 -20.34 -12.10
N ASN A 471 -36.66 -20.43 -12.73
CA ASN A 471 -37.89 -19.79 -12.27
C ASN A 471 -38.64 -20.62 -11.22
N HIS A 472 -38.56 -21.94 -11.32
CA HIS A 472 -39.31 -22.89 -10.51
C HIS A 472 -38.52 -24.20 -10.41
N ALA A 473 -38.45 -24.78 -9.22
CA ALA A 473 -37.93 -26.11 -8.94
C ALA A 473 -38.40 -26.50 -7.53
N GLU A 474 -39.28 -27.49 -7.44
CA GLU A 474 -39.74 -28.04 -6.16
C GLU A 474 -38.83 -29.17 -5.66
N ASP A 475 -38.74 -29.32 -4.35
CA ASP A 475 -38.24 -30.52 -3.70
C ASP A 475 -39.27 -31.67 -3.79
N MET A 476 -38.98 -32.79 -3.13
CA MET A 476 -39.91 -33.92 -3.03
C MET A 476 -41.06 -33.71 -2.02
N THR A 477 -41.00 -32.67 -1.18
CA THR A 477 -42.04 -32.34 -0.20
C THR A 477 -43.06 -31.32 -0.73
N GLY A 478 -42.76 -30.68 -1.87
CA GLY A 478 -43.59 -29.69 -2.56
C GLY A 478 -43.22 -28.24 -2.24
N LEU A 479 -42.06 -28.00 -1.65
CA LEU A 479 -41.48 -26.68 -1.41
C LEU A 479 -40.68 -26.26 -2.65
N ASP A 480 -41.03 -25.09 -3.19
CA ASP A 480 -40.41 -24.53 -4.40
C ASP A 480 -39.15 -23.70 -4.06
N ILE A 481 -38.34 -23.43 -5.09
CA ILE A 481 -37.22 -22.49 -4.98
C ILE A 481 -37.75 -21.10 -4.60
N LEU A 482 -37.11 -20.48 -3.61
CA LEU A 482 -37.68 -19.31 -2.94
C LEU A 482 -37.92 -18.10 -3.86
N ASN A 483 -37.00 -17.86 -4.79
CA ASN A 483 -37.09 -16.84 -5.82
C ASN A 483 -36.45 -17.36 -7.11
N PRO A 484 -36.82 -16.81 -8.28
CA PRO A 484 -36.09 -17.09 -9.50
C PRO A 484 -34.59 -16.77 -9.34
N ILE A 485 -33.73 -17.76 -9.58
CA ILE A 485 -32.28 -17.57 -9.51
C ILE A 485 -31.78 -17.27 -10.91
N CYS A 486 -31.45 -16.01 -11.14
CA CYS A 486 -30.95 -15.52 -12.41
C CYS A 486 -29.46 -15.18 -12.36
N TRP A 487 -28.76 -15.38 -13.47
CA TRP A 487 -27.42 -14.86 -13.67
C TRP A 487 -27.21 -14.47 -15.12
N ASP A 488 -26.30 -13.51 -15.32
CA ASP A 488 -26.03 -12.93 -16.61
C ASP A 488 -24.63 -13.33 -17.11
N PHE A 489 -24.50 -13.59 -18.41
CA PHE A 489 -23.19 -13.68 -19.06
C PHE A 489 -23.23 -13.17 -20.49
N MET A 490 -22.07 -12.78 -21.03
CA MET A 490 -21.94 -12.29 -22.39
C MET A 490 -21.20 -13.28 -23.28
N ILE A 491 -21.58 -13.38 -24.56
CA ILE A 491 -20.70 -13.93 -25.59
C ILE A 491 -19.88 -12.80 -26.20
N ASP A 492 -18.58 -12.84 -26.00
CA ASP A 492 -17.65 -11.84 -26.50
C ASP A 492 -16.70 -12.47 -27.52
N GLN A 493 -16.78 -12.01 -28.77
CA GLN A 493 -15.88 -12.43 -29.84
C GLN A 493 -15.12 -11.24 -30.43
N THR A 494 -15.16 -10.08 -29.76
CA THR A 494 -14.44 -8.90 -30.21
C THR A 494 -13.01 -8.92 -29.70
N ASP A 495 -12.06 -8.60 -30.58
CA ASP A 495 -10.69 -8.36 -30.16
C ASP A 495 -10.61 -6.99 -29.46
N PRO A 496 -9.78 -6.84 -28.41
CA PRO A 496 -9.40 -5.53 -27.91
C PRO A 496 -8.78 -4.68 -29.03
N VAL A 497 -8.82 -3.36 -28.90
CA VAL A 497 -8.32 -2.42 -29.92
C VAL A 497 -7.33 -1.44 -29.30
N TRP A 498 -6.18 -1.27 -29.94
CA TRP A 498 -5.18 -0.27 -29.57
C TRP A 498 -5.60 1.14 -30.02
N GLY A 499 -5.43 2.12 -29.13
CA GLY A 499 -5.66 3.54 -29.40
C GLY A 499 -4.35 4.33 -29.55
N THR A 500 -4.33 5.55 -29.01
CA THR A 500 -3.19 6.46 -29.12
C THR A 500 -2.03 5.98 -28.27
N ARG A 501 -0.80 6.11 -28.79
CA ARG A 501 0.44 5.76 -28.10
C ARG A 501 1.39 6.94 -27.99
N TYR A 502 2.17 6.97 -26.92
CA TYR A 502 3.24 7.93 -26.71
C TYR A 502 4.50 7.22 -26.15
N PRO A 503 5.71 7.52 -26.62
CA PRO A 503 6.02 8.26 -27.85
C PRO A 503 5.37 7.63 -29.09
N ALA A 504 5.08 8.43 -30.10
CA ALA A 504 4.48 7.93 -31.33
C ALA A 504 5.49 7.09 -32.12
N HIS A 505 5.01 6.18 -32.97
CA HIS A 505 5.92 5.40 -33.83
C HIS A 505 6.72 6.34 -34.75
N GLY A 506 8.05 6.22 -34.68
CA GLY A 506 9.00 7.02 -35.44
C GLY A 506 9.21 8.44 -34.94
N SER A 507 8.64 8.84 -33.78
CA SER A 507 8.84 10.18 -33.23
C SER A 507 10.21 10.34 -32.60
N LEU A 508 10.74 11.56 -32.66
CA LEU A 508 11.92 12.00 -31.92
C LEU A 508 11.46 12.63 -30.59
N VAL A 509 12.04 12.19 -29.47
CA VAL A 509 11.73 12.66 -28.11
C VAL A 509 13.01 12.87 -27.31
N ASN A 510 13.01 13.70 -26.27
CA ASN A 510 14.20 13.82 -25.42
C ASN A 510 14.47 12.51 -24.65
N GLY A 511 15.75 12.13 -24.54
CA GLY A 511 16.20 11.06 -23.64
C GLY A 511 15.94 11.39 -22.17
N GLY A 512 16.05 10.38 -21.31
CA GLY A 512 15.68 10.43 -19.89
C GLY A 512 14.53 9.50 -19.53
N ALA A 513 13.93 9.70 -18.36
CA ALA A 513 12.84 8.87 -17.85
C ALA A 513 11.46 9.28 -18.43
N ILE A 514 11.29 9.21 -19.75
CA ILE A 514 10.02 9.54 -20.41
C ILE A 514 9.00 8.39 -20.26
N PRO A 515 7.75 8.66 -19.88
CA PRO A 515 6.74 7.60 -19.75
C PRO A 515 6.30 7.09 -21.13
N ILE A 516 6.12 5.77 -21.24
CA ILE A 516 5.52 5.13 -22.41
C ILE A 516 4.04 4.87 -22.12
N THR A 517 3.14 5.28 -23.02
CA THR A 517 1.71 5.06 -22.87
C THR A 517 1.07 4.45 -24.11
N ILE A 518 0.03 3.65 -23.92
CA ILE A 518 -0.84 3.18 -24.99
C ILE A 518 -2.28 3.05 -24.48
N GLU A 519 -3.23 3.59 -25.22
CA GLU A 519 -4.66 3.39 -24.97
C GLU A 519 -5.10 2.02 -25.46
N VAL A 520 -6.00 1.37 -24.73
CA VAL A 520 -6.66 0.14 -25.16
C VAL A 520 -8.11 0.15 -24.71
N SER A 521 -8.99 -0.28 -25.60
CA SER A 521 -10.42 -0.43 -25.33
C SER A 521 -10.92 -1.74 -25.90
N ASP A 522 -11.90 -2.34 -25.24
CA ASP A 522 -12.66 -3.47 -25.76
C ASP A 522 -14.14 -3.22 -25.51
N ALA A 523 -14.98 -3.48 -26.51
CA ALA A 523 -16.41 -3.18 -26.47
C ALA A 523 -17.26 -4.31 -25.86
N GLY A 524 -16.68 -5.51 -25.71
CA GLY A 524 -17.32 -6.69 -25.16
C GLY A 524 -17.04 -6.84 -23.68
N SER A 525 -16.30 -7.89 -23.33
CA SER A 525 -15.94 -8.27 -21.97
C SER A 525 -14.96 -7.30 -21.30
N GLY A 526 -14.39 -6.39 -22.08
CA GLY A 526 -13.41 -5.43 -21.60
C GLY A 526 -12.01 -6.03 -21.52
N VAL A 527 -11.08 -5.22 -21.03
CA VAL A 527 -9.66 -5.58 -20.96
C VAL A 527 -9.33 -6.29 -19.64
N SER A 528 -8.57 -7.39 -19.72
CA SER A 528 -8.05 -8.12 -18.55
C SER A 528 -6.73 -7.50 -18.06
N THR A 529 -6.73 -7.05 -16.81
CA THR A 529 -5.58 -6.42 -16.15
C THR A 529 -4.38 -7.35 -15.97
N ASP A 530 -4.62 -8.66 -15.79
CA ASP A 530 -3.56 -9.65 -15.54
C ASP A 530 -2.69 -9.93 -16.77
N SER A 531 -3.05 -9.36 -17.91
CA SER A 531 -2.34 -9.52 -19.18
C SER A 531 -1.66 -8.25 -19.67
N LEU A 532 -1.89 -7.13 -18.99
CA LEU A 532 -1.35 -5.83 -19.35
C LEU A 532 0.16 -5.84 -19.14
N GLY A 533 0.92 -5.65 -20.22
CA GLY A 533 2.37 -5.56 -20.10
C GLY A 533 3.04 -4.85 -21.27
N PHE A 534 4.21 -4.29 -20.97
CA PHE A 534 5.14 -3.72 -21.93
C PHE A 534 6.41 -4.56 -22.01
N GLN A 535 6.97 -4.66 -23.21
CA GLN A 535 8.35 -5.10 -23.40
C GLN A 535 9.21 -3.89 -23.75
N VAL A 536 10.22 -3.61 -22.93
CA VAL A 536 11.18 -2.51 -23.14
C VAL A 536 12.58 -3.12 -23.10
N MET A 537 13.38 -2.87 -24.14
CA MET A 537 14.74 -3.43 -24.28
C MET A 537 14.83 -4.96 -24.13
N GLY A 538 13.77 -5.67 -24.53
CA GLY A 538 13.69 -7.13 -24.45
C GLY A 538 13.10 -7.68 -23.14
N THR A 539 12.95 -6.86 -22.10
CA THR A 539 12.40 -7.26 -20.79
C THR A 539 10.89 -6.96 -20.71
N TRP A 540 10.10 -7.91 -20.21
CA TRP A 540 8.66 -7.74 -20.00
C TRP A 540 8.36 -7.22 -18.59
N TYR A 541 7.52 -6.19 -18.52
CA TYR A 541 6.98 -5.60 -17.29
C TYR A 541 5.46 -5.73 -17.33
N TYR A 542 4.88 -6.31 -16.28
CA TYR A 542 3.44 -6.57 -16.19
C TYR A 542 2.80 -5.75 -15.07
N TYR A 543 1.56 -5.31 -15.33
CA TYR A 543 0.72 -4.66 -14.34
C TYR A 543 0.53 -5.55 -13.10
N GLY A 544 0.66 -4.96 -11.91
CA GLY A 544 0.58 -5.67 -10.63
C GLY A 544 1.85 -6.43 -10.23
N HIS A 545 2.83 -6.58 -11.11
CA HIS A 545 4.12 -7.24 -10.84
C HIS A 545 5.30 -6.26 -10.86
N SER A 546 5.25 -5.25 -11.75
CA SER A 546 6.23 -4.16 -11.80
C SER A 546 5.58 -2.85 -11.36
N PRO A 547 6.21 -2.06 -10.47
CA PRO A 547 5.70 -0.75 -10.07
C PRO A 547 5.70 0.25 -11.23
N ALA A 548 6.47 0.01 -12.29
CA ALA A 548 6.51 0.87 -13.47
C ALA A 548 5.24 0.81 -14.30
N VAL A 549 4.43 -0.26 -14.23
CA VAL A 549 3.25 -0.42 -15.06
C VAL A 549 1.99 -0.03 -14.29
N SER A 550 1.27 0.98 -14.77
CA SER A 550 -0.01 1.43 -14.22
C SER A 550 -1.13 1.44 -15.25
N TRP A 551 -2.37 1.36 -14.76
CA TRP A 551 -3.59 1.27 -15.56
C TRP A 551 -4.68 2.17 -14.95
N ASN A 552 -5.30 3.03 -15.76
CA ASN A 552 -6.34 3.97 -15.31
C ASN A 552 -7.74 3.65 -15.85
N GLY A 553 -7.94 2.47 -16.45
CA GLY A 553 -9.20 2.05 -17.07
C GLY A 553 -9.28 2.30 -18.59
N LEU A 554 -8.40 3.13 -19.15
CA LEU A 554 -8.35 3.42 -20.59
C LEU A 554 -6.93 3.38 -21.18
N GLN A 555 -5.93 3.74 -20.38
CA GLN A 555 -4.54 3.88 -20.82
C GLN A 555 -3.61 3.11 -19.89
N MET A 556 -2.70 2.33 -20.50
CA MET A 556 -1.60 1.64 -19.85
C MET A 556 -0.36 2.52 -19.92
N VAL A 557 0.35 2.66 -18.80
CA VAL A 557 1.53 3.54 -18.68
C VAL A 557 2.70 2.73 -18.12
N PHE A 558 3.88 2.86 -18.74
CA PHE A 558 5.16 2.39 -18.21
C PHE A 558 6.03 3.58 -17.83
N ASN A 559 6.41 3.68 -16.56
CA ASN A 559 7.26 4.72 -16.03
C ASN A 559 8.69 4.18 -15.78
N PRO A 560 9.68 4.51 -16.63
CA PRO A 560 11.02 3.92 -16.55
C PRO A 560 11.79 4.26 -15.27
N SER A 561 11.50 5.39 -14.61
CA SER A 561 12.20 5.79 -13.38
C SER A 561 11.96 4.84 -12.20
N GLU A 562 10.79 4.18 -12.16
CA GLU A 562 10.44 3.21 -11.10
C GLU A 562 11.32 1.95 -11.16
N GLU A 563 11.97 1.70 -12.30
CA GLU A 563 12.92 0.59 -12.50
C GLU A 563 14.38 1.10 -12.54
N GLY A 564 14.63 2.35 -12.12
CA GLY A 564 15.96 2.96 -12.15
C GLY A 564 16.52 3.13 -13.56
N PHE A 565 15.66 3.19 -14.58
CA PHE A 565 16.03 3.19 -15.99
C PHE A 565 15.77 4.57 -16.64
N ALA A 566 16.62 4.95 -17.59
CA ALA A 566 16.46 6.14 -18.41
C ALA A 566 16.85 5.82 -19.87
N PHE A 567 16.14 6.40 -20.83
CA PHE A 567 16.45 6.24 -22.24
C PHE A 567 17.66 7.12 -22.63
N GLU A 568 18.71 6.52 -23.17
CA GLU A 568 19.92 7.20 -23.63
C GLU A 568 19.62 8.11 -24.83
N PRO A 569 20.19 9.32 -24.91
CA PRO A 569 20.12 10.15 -26.11
C PRO A 569 20.83 9.54 -27.32
N PHE A 570 20.27 9.80 -28.50
CA PHE A 570 20.75 9.36 -29.82
C PHE A 570 20.65 7.85 -30.06
N ASP A 571 19.63 7.21 -29.48
CA ASP A 571 19.37 5.78 -29.63
C ASP A 571 17.97 5.52 -30.21
N THR A 572 17.72 4.26 -30.57
CA THR A 572 16.42 3.77 -31.06
C THR A 572 15.88 2.72 -30.09
N TYR A 573 14.68 2.96 -29.59
CA TYR A 573 14.03 2.05 -28.65
C TYR A 573 12.82 1.39 -29.29
N THR A 574 12.80 0.05 -29.30
CA THR A 574 11.63 -0.75 -29.65
C THR A 574 10.85 -1.09 -28.38
N VAL A 575 9.55 -0.78 -28.38
CA VAL A 575 8.61 -1.12 -27.31
C VAL A 575 7.51 -2.01 -27.87
N CYS A 576 7.18 -3.08 -27.15
CA CYS A 576 5.99 -3.88 -27.43
C CYS A 576 4.97 -3.78 -26.31
N ALA A 577 3.69 -3.97 -26.62
CA ALA A 577 2.60 -4.06 -25.66
C ALA A 577 1.75 -5.31 -25.94
N THR A 578 1.24 -5.93 -24.86
CA THR A 578 0.33 -7.09 -24.93
C THR A 578 -0.89 -6.86 -24.04
N VAL A 579 -2.03 -7.39 -24.48
CA VAL A 579 -3.30 -7.33 -23.76
C VAL A 579 -4.22 -8.46 -24.21
N ARG A 580 -5.07 -8.95 -23.31
CA ARG A 580 -6.15 -9.90 -23.58
C ARG A 580 -7.49 -9.38 -23.06
N ASP A 581 -8.58 -9.91 -23.58
CA ASP A 581 -9.95 -9.69 -23.10
C ASP A 581 -10.25 -10.41 -21.76
N ARG A 582 -11.50 -10.35 -21.27
CA ARG A 582 -11.92 -11.05 -20.04
C ARG A 582 -12.64 -12.38 -20.31
N GLY A 583 -12.49 -13.00 -21.48
CA GLY A 583 -13.20 -14.23 -21.83
C GLY A 583 -12.78 -15.45 -20.97
N GLU A 584 -13.71 -16.16 -20.34
CA GLU A 584 -13.41 -17.28 -19.44
C GLU A 584 -13.18 -18.61 -20.15
N PHE A 585 -13.85 -18.80 -21.29
CA PHE A 585 -13.91 -20.07 -22.02
C PHE A 585 -13.57 -19.88 -23.49
N CYS A 586 -13.10 -20.96 -24.11
CA CYS A 586 -12.67 -21.03 -25.52
C CYS A 586 -11.45 -20.18 -25.90
N GLY A 587 -10.66 -19.74 -24.91
CA GLY A 587 -9.47 -18.93 -25.11
C GLY A 587 -9.78 -17.44 -25.12
N HIS A 588 -8.78 -16.64 -24.74
CA HIS A 588 -8.87 -15.18 -24.68
C HIS A 588 -8.50 -14.57 -26.02
N ASN A 589 -9.18 -13.50 -26.44
CA ASN A 589 -8.71 -12.68 -27.55
C ASN A 589 -7.51 -11.86 -27.07
N ARG A 590 -6.32 -12.16 -27.62
CA ARG A 590 -5.05 -11.50 -27.27
C ARG A 590 -4.49 -10.76 -28.47
N ILE A 591 -4.18 -9.49 -28.29
CA ILE A 591 -3.51 -8.67 -29.28
C ILE A 591 -2.16 -8.19 -28.76
N ASN A 592 -1.21 -8.03 -29.69
CA ASN A 592 0.13 -7.52 -29.44
C ASN A 592 0.44 -6.41 -30.44
N THR A 593 1.24 -5.43 -30.05
CA THR A 593 1.76 -4.41 -30.97
C THR A 593 3.19 -4.05 -30.58
N CYS A 594 4.00 -3.63 -31.54
CA CYS A 594 5.33 -3.09 -31.30
C CYS A 594 5.54 -1.81 -32.11
N TRP A 595 6.29 -0.87 -31.57
CA TRP A 595 6.70 0.34 -32.27
C TRP A 595 8.07 0.81 -31.80
N GLU A 596 8.59 1.81 -32.49
CA GLU A 596 9.92 2.36 -32.26
C GLU A 596 9.82 3.87 -32.10
N PHE A 597 10.71 4.45 -31.32
CA PHE A 597 10.93 5.90 -31.24
C PHE A 597 12.42 6.19 -31.09
N PHE A 598 12.79 7.44 -31.37
CA PHE A 598 14.17 7.91 -31.35
C PHE A 598 14.36 8.91 -30.21
N THR A 599 15.52 8.90 -29.59
CA THR A 599 15.87 9.85 -28.52
C THR A 599 16.86 10.92 -28.99
N GLU A 600 16.69 12.15 -28.50
CA GLU A 600 17.63 13.26 -28.66
C GLU A 600 18.01 13.87 -27.29
N GLY A 601 19.04 14.71 -27.25
CA GLY A 601 19.50 15.36 -26.02
C GLY A 601 21.03 15.40 -25.94
N ASN A 602 21.57 15.89 -24.83
CA ASN A 602 23.01 16.01 -24.64
C ASN A 602 23.54 14.86 -23.77
N LYS A 603 24.77 14.40 -24.02
CA LYS A 603 25.44 13.42 -23.15
C LYS A 603 26.96 13.63 -23.10
N ILE A 604 27.57 13.24 -21.98
CA ILE A 604 29.01 13.07 -21.84
C ILE A 604 29.27 11.57 -21.73
N TYR A 605 30.21 11.02 -22.49
CA TYR A 605 30.52 9.59 -22.46
C TYR A 605 32.01 9.35 -22.65
N GLY A 606 32.50 8.15 -22.38
CA GLY A 606 33.89 7.80 -22.65
C GLY A 606 34.34 6.58 -21.86
N VAL A 607 35.65 6.46 -21.68
CA VAL A 607 36.27 5.32 -21.00
C VAL A 607 37.21 5.78 -19.88
N VAL A 608 37.21 5.07 -18.74
CA VAL A 608 38.24 5.19 -17.70
C VAL A 608 39.14 3.95 -17.72
N ASP A 609 40.41 4.13 -18.10
CA ASP A 609 41.44 3.10 -18.00
C ASP A 609 42.02 3.09 -16.59
N LEU A 610 41.85 1.98 -15.88
CA LEU A 610 42.46 1.76 -14.57
C LEU A 610 43.81 1.06 -14.78
N GLY A 611 44.87 1.85 -14.92
CA GLY A 611 46.20 1.35 -15.22
C GLY A 611 46.64 0.24 -14.28
N GLY A 612 46.75 -1.00 -14.79
CA GLY A 612 47.21 -2.17 -14.04
C GLY A 612 46.16 -3.21 -13.64
N THR A 613 44.91 -3.09 -14.09
CA THR A 613 43.87 -4.12 -13.91
C THR A 613 43.19 -4.51 -15.22
N MET A 614 42.55 -5.68 -15.27
CA MET A 614 41.67 -6.10 -16.38
C MET A 614 40.19 -5.80 -16.12
N ASP A 615 39.84 -5.43 -14.88
CA ASP A 615 38.51 -4.98 -14.49
C ASP A 615 38.56 -3.47 -14.27
N GLU A 616 37.95 -2.74 -15.21
CA GLU A 616 37.91 -1.28 -15.25
C GLU A 616 36.63 -0.70 -14.60
N SER A 617 35.81 -1.55 -13.96
CA SER A 617 34.54 -1.12 -13.36
C SER A 617 34.71 -0.33 -12.06
N GLY A 618 33.68 0.43 -11.70
CA GLY A 618 33.58 1.07 -10.39
C GLY A 618 34.40 2.35 -10.24
N ALA A 619 34.92 2.92 -11.33
CA ALA A 619 35.38 4.31 -11.33
C ALA A 619 34.16 5.23 -11.44
N VAL A 620 34.09 6.27 -10.61
CA VAL A 620 33.02 7.26 -10.65
C VAL A 620 33.45 8.38 -11.57
N VAL A 621 32.58 8.74 -12.51
CA VAL A 621 32.75 9.93 -13.36
C VAL A 621 31.67 10.95 -13.01
N GLU A 622 32.10 12.15 -12.65
CA GLU A 622 31.26 13.24 -12.19
C GLU A 622 31.46 14.46 -13.10
N ALA A 623 30.37 15.03 -13.61
CA ALA A 623 30.35 16.30 -14.32
C ALA A 623 29.72 17.38 -13.42
N THR A 624 30.44 18.48 -13.20
CA THR A 624 30.02 19.57 -12.30
C THR A 624 30.09 20.95 -12.95
N VAL A 625 29.11 21.81 -12.65
CA VAL A 625 29.14 23.24 -12.97
C VAL A 625 28.23 24.01 -12.00
N GLY A 626 28.79 24.97 -11.25
CA GLY A 626 28.06 25.61 -10.15
C GLY A 626 27.60 24.57 -9.12
N ASP A 627 26.30 24.54 -8.83
CA ASP A 627 25.68 23.57 -7.91
C ASP A 627 25.11 22.32 -8.62
N SER A 628 25.24 22.22 -9.95
CA SER A 628 24.72 21.08 -10.72
C SER A 628 25.74 19.95 -10.83
N ILE A 629 25.29 18.72 -10.59
CA ILE A 629 26.12 17.50 -10.59
C ILE A 629 25.40 16.41 -11.39
N TRP A 630 26.12 15.77 -12.31
CA TRP A 630 25.70 14.55 -13.00
C TRP A 630 26.77 13.48 -12.85
N THR A 631 26.38 12.22 -12.66
CA THR A 631 27.33 11.12 -12.40
C THR A 631 27.00 9.87 -13.21
N ASP A 632 28.03 9.07 -13.46
CA ASP A 632 27.90 7.69 -13.90
C ASP A 632 29.08 6.85 -13.33
N VAL A 633 28.96 5.53 -13.37
CA VAL A 633 29.97 4.59 -12.87
C VAL A 633 30.37 3.65 -13.99
N THR A 634 31.68 3.42 -14.15
CA THR A 634 32.19 2.62 -15.25
C THR A 634 31.77 1.15 -15.18
N ASP A 635 31.48 0.57 -16.35
CA ASP A 635 31.33 -0.87 -16.55
C ASP A 635 32.68 -1.60 -16.51
N ILE A 636 32.67 -2.93 -16.67
CA ILE A 636 33.89 -3.77 -16.63
C ILE A 636 34.94 -3.43 -17.71
N TYR A 637 34.56 -2.66 -18.73
CA TYR A 637 35.42 -2.19 -19.82
C TYR A 637 35.71 -0.69 -19.71
N GLY A 638 35.43 -0.09 -18.55
CA GLY A 638 35.69 1.31 -18.27
C GLY A 638 34.69 2.27 -18.89
N ASN A 639 33.64 1.81 -19.59
CA ASN A 639 32.73 2.72 -20.29
C ASN A 639 31.78 3.43 -19.32
N TYR A 640 31.50 4.70 -19.60
CA TYR A 640 30.47 5.48 -18.92
C TYR A 640 29.68 6.37 -19.91
N SER A 641 28.44 6.71 -19.57
CA SER A 641 27.53 7.64 -20.28
C SER A 641 26.67 8.42 -19.28
N ILE A 642 26.82 9.74 -19.28
CA ILE A 642 26.07 10.70 -18.47
C ILE A 642 25.09 11.45 -19.39
N PRO A 643 23.81 11.06 -19.45
CA PRO A 643 22.81 11.74 -20.27
C PRO A 643 22.26 13.02 -19.58
N GLY A 644 21.70 13.94 -20.37
CA GLY A 644 20.93 15.09 -19.86
C GLY A 644 21.77 16.26 -19.32
N VAL A 645 23.06 16.33 -19.66
CA VAL A 645 23.96 17.39 -19.17
C VAL A 645 23.60 18.75 -19.76
N GLN A 646 23.60 19.77 -18.91
CA GLN A 646 23.23 21.14 -19.28
C GLN A 646 24.19 21.76 -20.32
N GLU A 647 23.64 22.55 -21.24
CA GLU A 647 24.39 23.27 -22.28
C GLU A 647 25.07 24.53 -21.73
N VAL A 648 26.19 24.34 -21.03
CA VAL A 648 27.00 25.45 -20.50
C VAL A 648 28.50 25.22 -20.73
N PRO A 649 29.28 26.30 -20.90
CA PRO A 649 30.74 26.21 -20.89
C PRO A 649 31.28 26.00 -19.46
N GLY A 650 32.46 25.41 -19.34
CA GLY A 650 33.18 25.30 -18.07
C GLY A 650 32.75 24.14 -17.18
N ILE A 651 32.19 23.07 -17.74
CA ILE A 651 31.85 21.86 -16.99
C ILE A 651 33.13 21.12 -16.65
N THR A 652 33.36 20.86 -15.36
CA THR A 652 34.48 20.04 -14.89
C THR A 652 34.03 18.59 -14.84
N VAL A 653 34.60 17.74 -15.68
CA VAL A 653 34.40 16.29 -15.64
C VAL A 653 35.58 15.67 -14.89
N ARG A 654 35.32 14.94 -13.82
CA ARG A 654 36.31 14.30 -12.96
C ARG A 654 36.04 12.79 -12.89
N ALA A 655 37.06 11.99 -13.11
CA ALA A 655 37.04 10.56 -12.83
C ALA A 655 37.89 10.26 -11.59
N TYR A 656 37.36 9.42 -10.70
CA TYR A 656 38.05 9.01 -9.48
C TYR A 656 37.66 7.60 -9.04
N LYS A 657 38.58 6.94 -8.34
CA LYS A 657 38.38 5.64 -7.72
C LYS A 657 39.32 5.50 -6.52
N THR A 658 38.82 4.98 -5.40
CA THR A 658 39.65 4.74 -4.20
C THR A 658 40.87 3.89 -4.53
N GLY A 659 42.05 4.33 -4.08
CA GLY A 659 43.34 3.70 -4.38
C GLY A 659 43.95 4.12 -5.72
N TYR A 660 43.31 5.04 -6.47
CA TYR A 660 43.82 5.60 -7.72
C TYR A 660 43.92 7.12 -7.64
N ALA A 661 44.81 7.70 -8.45
CA ALA A 661 44.95 9.13 -8.61
C ALA A 661 43.83 9.66 -9.50
N ASP A 662 43.10 10.68 -9.02
CA ASP A 662 42.01 11.31 -9.73
C ASP A 662 42.51 12.05 -10.99
N SER A 663 41.64 12.15 -12.00
CA SER A 663 41.89 12.94 -13.20
C SER A 663 40.68 13.80 -13.53
N SER A 664 40.89 15.02 -14.03
CA SER A 664 39.81 15.92 -14.42
C SER A 664 40.11 16.69 -15.70
N VAL A 665 39.06 17.06 -16.42
CA VAL A 665 39.11 17.89 -17.62
C VAL A 665 37.95 18.89 -17.60
N VAL A 666 38.20 20.09 -18.10
CA VAL A 666 37.15 21.09 -18.29
C VAL A 666 36.69 21.06 -19.74
N ILE A 667 35.39 20.87 -19.95
CA ILE A 667 34.77 20.84 -21.27
C ILE A 667 33.72 21.94 -21.41
N ASN A 668 33.33 22.21 -22.65
CA ASN A 668 32.22 23.09 -22.97
C ASN A 668 31.12 22.28 -23.68
N MET A 669 29.91 22.26 -23.11
CA MET A 669 28.75 21.61 -23.73
C MET A 669 27.99 22.64 -24.59
N SER A 670 27.88 22.38 -25.89
CA SER A 670 27.08 23.17 -26.83
C SER A 670 25.88 22.38 -27.33
N SER A 671 24.82 23.09 -27.75
CA SER A 671 23.56 22.52 -28.25
C SER A 671 23.73 21.32 -29.20
N GLY A 672 23.19 20.17 -28.78
CA GLY A 672 23.06 18.95 -29.59
C GLY A 672 24.27 18.01 -29.62
N GLY A 673 25.24 18.15 -28.70
CA GLY A 673 26.50 17.41 -28.74
C GLY A 673 26.61 16.26 -27.74
N ALA A 674 26.96 15.06 -28.23
CA ALA A 674 27.58 14.04 -27.41
C ALA A 674 29.08 14.36 -27.26
N GLN A 675 29.57 14.58 -26.04
CA GLN A 675 30.99 14.86 -25.77
C GLN A 675 31.70 13.62 -25.26
N ARG A 676 32.78 13.22 -25.94
CA ARG A 676 33.62 12.12 -25.48
C ARG A 676 34.75 12.63 -24.60
N VAL A 677 34.91 12.04 -23.42
CA VAL A 677 35.98 12.34 -22.46
C VAL A 677 36.55 11.01 -21.94
N ASP A 678 37.83 10.78 -22.16
CA ASP A 678 38.49 9.57 -21.68
C ASP A 678 39.47 9.91 -20.54
N PHE A 679 39.60 9.02 -19.57
CA PHE A 679 40.47 9.16 -18.41
C PHE A 679 41.40 7.96 -18.29
N MET A 680 42.59 8.19 -17.71
CA MET A 680 43.47 7.13 -17.23
C MET A 680 43.80 7.42 -15.78
N LEU A 681 43.47 6.50 -14.89
CA LEU A 681 43.75 6.60 -13.46
C LEU A 681 44.87 5.61 -13.10
N TYR A 682 45.81 6.07 -12.27
CA TYR A 682 46.95 5.27 -11.84
C TYR A 682 46.84 4.89 -10.36
N PRO A 683 47.23 3.66 -9.97
CA PRO A 683 47.20 3.27 -8.57
C PRO A 683 48.16 4.12 -7.73
N VAL A 684 47.68 4.54 -6.55
CA VAL A 684 48.46 5.30 -5.57
C VAL A 684 49.03 4.32 -4.55
N VAL A 685 50.29 4.52 -4.19
CA VAL A 685 50.94 3.84 -3.06
C VAL A 685 50.89 4.78 -1.86
N ASP A 686 50.22 4.34 -0.80
CA ASP A 686 50.09 5.12 0.43
C ASP A 686 51.36 5.01 1.29
N LEU A 687 51.90 6.16 1.68
CA LEU A 687 52.98 6.31 2.67
C LEU A 687 52.42 6.53 4.07
N TYR A 688 51.27 7.20 4.16
CA TYR A 688 50.54 7.47 5.37
C TYR A 688 49.05 7.60 5.04
N PHE A 689 48.18 7.01 5.83
CA PHE A 689 46.75 7.26 5.79
C PHE A 689 46.17 7.11 7.20
N SER A 690 45.26 7.99 7.56
CA SER A 690 44.43 7.86 8.75
C SER A 690 43.07 8.50 8.50
N ASP A 691 42.02 7.71 8.70
CA ASP A 691 40.61 8.13 8.81
C ASP A 691 40.23 8.54 10.25
N PHE A 692 41.18 8.45 11.19
CA PHE A 692 41.02 8.84 12.60
C PHE A 692 40.01 8.03 13.42
N GLU A 693 39.49 6.93 12.90
CA GLU A 693 38.48 6.13 13.59
C GLU A 693 39.09 5.29 14.72
N THR A 694 40.23 4.65 14.43
CA THR A 694 40.88 3.74 15.35
C THR A 694 41.79 4.44 16.35
N ASP A 695 42.48 5.50 15.91
CA ASP A 695 43.40 6.29 16.72
C ASP A 695 43.52 7.72 16.17
N ASN A 696 44.39 8.54 16.76
CA ASN A 696 44.58 9.93 16.39
C ASN A 696 45.46 10.14 15.14
N GLY A 697 45.75 9.08 14.38
CA GLY A 697 46.64 9.06 13.22
C GLY A 697 48.12 9.24 13.56
N GLY A 698 48.49 9.17 14.84
CA GLY A 698 49.84 9.53 15.28
C GLY A 698 50.16 11.02 15.14
N LEU A 699 49.13 11.89 15.05
CA LEU A 699 49.32 13.33 15.07
C LEU A 699 49.50 13.82 16.51
N ASP A 700 50.47 14.71 16.70
CA ASP A 700 50.81 15.29 18.00
C ASP A 700 50.49 16.78 18.04
N THR A 701 50.17 17.29 19.24
CA THR A 701 49.95 18.72 19.44
C THR A 701 51.16 19.39 20.09
N THR A 702 51.49 20.60 19.66
CA THR A 702 52.55 21.41 20.28
C THR A 702 51.97 22.35 21.34
N HIS A 703 52.56 22.35 22.53
CA HIS A 703 52.15 23.23 23.63
C HIS A 703 52.82 24.61 23.53
N PHE A 704 52.00 25.66 23.38
CA PHE A 704 52.41 27.06 23.44
C PHE A 704 52.02 27.71 24.79
N LEU A 705 52.28 29.01 24.93
CA LEU A 705 52.08 29.75 26.20
C LEU A 705 50.62 29.99 26.59
N TYR A 706 49.68 29.93 25.63
CA TYR A 706 48.26 30.24 25.85
C TYR A 706 47.37 28.99 25.74
N TYR A 707 46.67 28.83 24.62
CA TYR A 707 45.72 27.74 24.40
C TYR A 707 46.17 26.83 23.26
N ASN A 708 46.10 25.52 23.51
CA ASN A 708 46.20 24.47 22.49
C ASN A 708 44.81 23.87 22.28
N ASP A 709 44.23 24.16 21.13
CA ASP A 709 42.83 23.93 20.81
C ASP A 709 42.60 22.54 20.22
N TRP A 710 43.49 22.04 19.35
CA TRP A 710 43.32 20.74 18.69
C TRP A 710 42.86 19.60 19.62
N ARG A 711 41.74 18.95 19.28
CA ARG A 711 41.14 17.78 19.92
C ARG A 711 40.82 16.72 18.86
N TRP A 712 41.02 15.46 19.22
CA TRP A 712 40.61 14.31 18.42
C TRP A 712 39.35 13.67 19.02
N GLY A 713 38.34 13.38 18.20
CA GLY A 713 37.09 12.75 18.63
C GLY A 713 35.92 13.09 17.72
N ALA A 714 34.71 12.78 18.18
CA ALA A 714 33.48 13.01 17.40
C ALA A 714 32.98 14.45 17.54
N PRO A 715 32.88 15.23 16.44
CA PRO A 715 32.44 16.61 16.51
C PRO A 715 30.92 16.70 16.73
N THR A 716 30.47 17.64 17.57
CA THR A 716 29.05 18.02 17.72
C THR A 716 28.80 19.50 17.43
N ASP A 717 29.83 20.22 17.03
CA ASP A 717 29.81 21.63 16.60
C ASP A 717 30.43 21.73 15.19
N GLY A 718 30.36 22.90 14.56
CA GLY A 718 30.82 23.10 13.19
C GLY A 718 30.02 22.28 12.17
N PRO A 719 30.63 21.30 11.45
CA PRO A 719 29.92 20.44 10.50
C PRO A 719 29.00 19.41 11.18
N GLY A 720 29.07 19.24 12.50
CA GLY A 720 28.21 18.33 13.27
C GLY A 720 28.50 16.83 13.07
N SER A 721 29.40 16.47 12.16
CA SER A 721 29.90 15.11 11.90
C SER A 721 31.28 15.18 11.22
N ALA A 722 32.08 14.11 11.37
CA ALA A 722 33.30 13.91 10.60
C ALA A 722 32.95 13.77 9.09
N TYR A 723 33.95 13.92 8.21
CA TYR A 723 33.71 13.74 6.77
C TYR A 723 33.45 12.25 6.46
N SER A 724 34.27 11.39 7.03
CA SER A 724 34.12 9.94 7.00
C SER A 724 34.08 9.42 8.44
N GLY A 725 33.37 8.33 8.68
CA GLY A 725 33.27 7.74 10.01
C GLY A 725 32.65 8.67 11.09
N ASP A 726 33.11 8.52 12.32
CA ASP A 726 32.60 9.19 13.52
C ASP A 726 33.59 10.22 14.10
N LYS A 727 34.89 10.16 13.81
CA LYS A 727 35.93 10.92 14.51
C LYS A 727 36.82 11.71 13.55
N CYS A 728 37.19 12.92 13.96
CA CYS A 728 38.13 13.75 13.23
C CYS A 728 39.03 14.55 14.19
N TRP A 729 39.96 15.35 13.65
CA TRP A 729 40.64 16.38 14.42
C TRP A 729 39.92 17.72 14.27
N ALA A 730 39.73 18.46 15.36
CA ALA A 730 39.14 19.78 15.34
C ALA A 730 39.81 20.73 16.32
N THR A 731 39.84 22.04 16.05
CA THR A 731 40.29 23.03 17.04
C THR A 731 39.41 23.03 18.29
N GLN A 732 38.14 22.68 18.20
CA GLN A 732 37.31 22.24 19.33
C GLN A 732 36.21 21.35 18.76
N LEU A 733 35.82 20.29 19.47
CA LEU A 733 34.81 19.34 18.96
C LEU A 733 33.38 19.76 19.26
N HIS A 734 33.16 20.53 20.33
CA HIS A 734 31.84 20.74 20.92
C HIS A 734 31.56 22.21 21.27
N SER A 735 32.41 23.13 20.81
CA SER A 735 32.30 24.56 21.07
C SER A 735 33.18 25.35 20.12
N ASP A 736 33.04 26.67 20.14
CA ASP A 736 33.99 27.57 19.50
C ASP A 736 35.42 27.44 20.06
N TYR A 737 36.43 27.79 19.24
CA TYR A 737 37.84 27.85 19.65
C TYR A 737 38.12 28.94 20.69
N HIS A 738 39.29 28.95 21.34
CA HIS A 738 39.63 29.99 22.32
C HIS A 738 40.15 31.28 21.67
N ASP A 739 39.84 32.43 22.28
CA ASP A 739 40.55 33.68 21.99
C ASP A 739 42.05 33.52 22.28
N SER A 740 42.90 34.13 21.45
CA SER A 740 44.36 34.09 21.54
C SER A 740 44.97 32.69 21.44
N SER A 741 44.32 31.81 20.69
CA SER A 741 44.77 30.46 20.41
C SER A 741 46.12 30.45 19.70
N GLN A 742 46.99 29.54 20.14
CA GLN A 742 48.25 29.20 19.52
C GLN A 742 48.32 27.69 19.43
N SER A 743 47.81 27.14 18.35
CA SER A 743 47.53 25.71 18.23
C SER A 743 48.25 25.14 17.03
N ARG A 744 49.01 24.07 17.25
CA ARG A 744 49.70 23.36 16.17
C ARG A 744 49.48 21.87 16.33
N LEU A 745 49.01 21.25 15.27
CA LEU A 745 48.93 19.80 15.09
C LEU A 745 50.04 19.39 14.13
N VAL A 746 50.76 18.32 14.42
CA VAL A 746 51.95 17.89 13.67
C VAL A 746 51.84 16.42 13.30
N LEU A 747 52.09 16.11 12.03
CA LEU A 747 52.28 14.78 11.49
C LEU A 747 53.75 14.58 11.14
N GLY A 748 54.33 13.43 11.50
CA GLY A 748 55.64 12.98 11.03
C GLY A 748 56.65 12.64 12.14
N PRO A 749 57.88 12.24 11.76
CA PRO A 749 58.43 12.34 10.40
C PRO A 749 57.83 11.29 9.44
N ILE A 750 57.64 11.69 8.18
CA ILE A 750 57.27 10.80 7.06
C ILE A 750 58.41 10.84 6.03
N THR A 751 58.99 9.68 5.71
CA THR A 751 60.03 9.56 4.68
C THR A 751 59.40 9.56 3.29
N LEU A 752 59.72 10.56 2.46
CA LEU A 752 59.23 10.63 1.08
C LEU A 752 60.18 9.85 0.14
N PRO A 753 59.68 8.92 -0.70
CA PRO A 753 60.53 8.15 -1.62
C PRO A 753 61.26 9.03 -2.64
N GLU A 754 62.52 8.71 -2.93
CA GLU A 754 63.26 9.33 -4.02
C GLU A 754 62.59 9.10 -5.38
N SER A 755 62.68 10.08 -6.28
CA SER A 755 62.13 9.99 -7.65
C SER A 755 60.63 9.64 -7.71
N SER A 756 59.86 10.07 -6.71
CA SER A 756 58.40 9.92 -6.67
C SER A 756 57.69 11.29 -6.79
N SER A 757 56.37 11.25 -6.99
CA SER A 757 55.51 12.44 -6.95
C SER A 757 54.52 12.36 -5.78
N PRO A 758 54.97 12.54 -4.53
CA PRO A 758 54.12 12.45 -3.35
C PRO A 758 53.13 13.60 -3.29
N ILE A 759 51.91 13.26 -2.89
CA ILE A 759 50.79 14.16 -2.69
C ILE A 759 50.30 13.98 -1.25
N LEU A 760 50.22 15.08 -0.50
CA LEU A 760 49.48 15.15 0.75
C LEU A 760 48.04 15.53 0.43
N SER A 761 47.07 14.82 1.00
CA SER A 761 45.66 15.18 0.93
C SER A 761 44.97 15.09 2.27
N TRP A 762 43.93 15.90 2.49
CA TRP A 762 43.00 15.75 3.60
C TRP A 762 41.65 16.38 3.27
N TRP A 763 40.61 15.96 3.95
CA TRP A 763 39.32 16.65 3.98
C TRP A 763 39.32 17.69 5.09
N GLN A 764 38.78 18.87 4.81
CA GLN A 764 38.63 19.90 5.82
C GLN A 764 37.29 20.63 5.73
N TRP A 765 36.85 21.12 6.89
CA TRP A 765 35.78 22.09 7.05
C TRP A 765 36.30 23.19 7.97
N TYR A 766 35.97 24.45 7.72
CA TYR A 766 36.32 25.52 8.65
C TYR A 766 35.35 26.69 8.65
N ARG A 767 35.27 27.34 9.82
CA ARG A 767 34.59 28.60 10.06
C ARG A 767 35.35 29.39 11.11
N PHE A 768 35.85 30.56 10.74
CA PHE A 768 36.64 31.43 11.61
C PHE A 768 35.93 32.76 11.81
N GLN A 769 36.43 33.60 12.70
CA GLN A 769 35.90 34.94 12.88
C GLN A 769 35.87 35.72 11.56
N ALA A 770 34.71 36.27 11.22
CA ALA A 770 34.52 37.17 10.09
C ALA A 770 35.46 38.39 10.16
N PRO A 771 35.93 38.93 9.01
CA PRO A 771 36.88 40.03 8.99
C PRO A 771 36.30 41.29 9.62
N THR A 772 37.15 42.11 10.23
CA THR A 772 36.75 43.43 10.76
C THR A 772 37.32 44.57 9.91
N TRP A 773 36.56 45.66 9.81
CA TRP A 773 37.00 46.85 9.09
C TRP A 773 37.92 47.71 9.96
N VAL A 774 39.18 47.88 9.53
CA VAL A 774 40.14 48.76 10.18
C VAL A 774 40.33 50.04 9.37
N SER A 775 40.02 51.18 10.00
CA SER A 775 40.15 52.50 9.38
C SER A 775 41.56 52.72 8.83
N GLY A 776 41.67 52.99 7.52
CA GLY A 776 42.94 53.19 6.83
C GLY A 776 43.69 51.92 6.42
N SER A 777 43.15 50.72 6.67
CA SER A 777 43.78 49.44 6.28
C SER A 777 42.81 48.41 5.68
N GLY A 778 41.52 48.72 5.59
CA GLY A 778 40.51 47.87 4.94
C GLY A 778 40.03 46.71 5.81
N TRP A 779 39.41 45.71 5.19
CA TRP A 779 39.00 44.46 5.84
C TRP A 779 40.24 43.66 6.26
N GLN A 780 40.29 43.28 7.53
CA GLN A 780 41.37 42.48 8.10
C GLN A 780 40.82 41.19 8.69
N TYR A 781 41.53 40.09 8.43
CA TYR A 781 41.25 38.78 8.97
C TYR A 781 42.21 38.52 10.12
N HIS A 782 41.68 38.04 11.23
CA HIS A 782 42.43 37.92 12.48
C HIS A 782 42.64 36.48 12.92
N ASP A 783 41.74 35.60 12.47
CA ASP A 783 41.68 34.21 12.87
C ASP A 783 41.76 33.33 11.61
N GLY A 784 42.46 32.21 11.72
CA GLY A 784 42.61 31.31 10.59
C GLY A 784 43.75 30.33 10.78
N GLY A 785 43.90 29.47 9.77
CA GLY A 785 44.84 28.35 9.82
C GLY A 785 45.67 28.20 8.55
N ASN A 786 46.91 27.73 8.71
CA ASN A 786 47.79 27.42 7.58
C ASN A 786 48.57 26.13 7.81
N VAL A 787 49.13 25.58 6.73
CA VAL A 787 49.84 24.32 6.74
C VAL A 787 51.28 24.52 6.29
N LYS A 788 52.22 23.90 7.01
CA LYS A 788 53.66 24.02 6.76
C LYS A 788 54.31 22.65 6.68
N LEU A 789 55.37 22.60 5.89
CA LEU A 789 56.30 21.47 5.85
C LEU A 789 57.58 21.85 6.58
N TRP A 790 58.12 20.92 7.37
CA TRP A 790 59.33 21.10 8.17
C TRP A 790 60.34 20.02 7.83
N LEU A 791 61.58 20.43 7.57
CA LEU A 791 62.73 19.51 7.45
C LEU A 791 63.48 19.38 8.79
N SER A 792 63.25 20.33 9.70
CA SER A 792 63.75 20.30 11.08
C SER A 792 62.86 21.19 11.96
N PRO A 793 62.97 21.13 13.30
CA PRO A 793 62.18 21.98 14.21
C PRO A 793 62.31 23.50 13.97
N THR A 794 63.31 23.95 13.21
CA THR A 794 63.58 25.37 12.93
C THR A 794 63.47 25.74 11.46
N ASP A 795 63.29 24.78 10.56
CA ASP A 795 63.26 24.99 9.12
C ASP A 795 61.90 24.58 8.55
N SER A 796 61.06 25.58 8.27
CA SER A 796 59.68 25.39 7.80
C SER A 796 59.40 26.22 6.56
N THR A 797 58.60 25.67 5.66
CA THR A 797 58.04 26.38 4.50
C THR A 797 56.53 26.29 4.49
N LEU A 798 55.87 27.35 4.03
CA LEU A 798 54.43 27.37 3.83
C LEU A 798 54.10 26.53 2.58
N LEU A 799 53.16 25.59 2.71
CA LEU A 799 52.74 24.74 1.59
C LEU A 799 51.80 25.46 0.64
N VAL A 800 51.91 25.15 -0.65
CA VAL A 800 51.07 25.68 -1.73
C VAL A 800 50.07 24.61 -2.15
N MET A 801 48.78 24.92 -2.00
CA MET A 801 47.69 23.94 -2.15
C MET A 801 47.03 24.08 -3.53
N ASP A 802 46.38 23.01 -4.01
CA ASP A 802 45.48 23.07 -5.17
C ASP A 802 44.30 24.03 -4.95
N ARG A 803 43.82 24.12 -3.70
CA ARG A 803 42.86 25.11 -3.23
C ARG A 803 43.57 26.23 -2.45
N PRO A 804 43.81 27.41 -3.06
CA PRO A 804 44.65 28.45 -2.49
C PRO A 804 44.09 29.00 -1.16
N TYR A 805 45.00 29.46 -0.30
CA TYR A 805 44.63 30.20 0.90
C TYR A 805 43.76 31.41 0.58
N ASP A 806 42.88 31.73 1.52
CA ASP A 806 41.90 32.80 1.35
C ASP A 806 42.56 34.18 1.35
N VAL A 807 43.42 34.43 2.34
CA VAL A 807 43.91 35.78 2.68
C VAL A 807 45.24 35.71 3.44
N THR A 808 45.80 36.89 3.74
CA THR A 808 46.94 37.05 4.67
C THR A 808 46.44 37.56 6.02
N GLN A 809 46.89 36.94 7.12
CA GLN A 809 46.47 37.26 8.48
C GLN A 809 47.01 38.59 8.99
N SER A 810 46.23 39.28 9.82
CA SER A 810 46.63 40.56 10.41
C SER A 810 47.64 40.39 11.55
N GLN A 811 48.14 41.53 12.06
CA GLN A 811 49.04 41.59 13.22
C GLN A 811 48.45 41.03 14.53
N TRP A 812 47.13 40.85 14.58
CA TRP A 812 46.41 40.43 15.79
C TRP A 812 46.32 38.91 15.97
N ASN A 813 46.56 38.14 14.91
CA ASN A 813 46.64 36.69 14.99
C ASN A 813 47.79 36.28 15.93
N GLN A 814 47.61 35.30 16.83
CA GLN A 814 48.66 35.01 17.83
C GLN A 814 49.76 34.04 17.36
N LEU A 815 49.57 33.30 16.25
CA LEU A 815 50.54 32.28 15.80
C LEU A 815 51.09 32.55 14.39
N ILE A 816 50.23 32.93 13.43
CA ILE A 816 50.55 32.99 12.00
C ILE A 816 50.46 34.41 11.42
N ARG A 817 50.85 35.42 12.21
CA ARG A 817 50.86 36.84 11.80
C ARG A 817 51.50 37.04 10.43
N TYR A 818 50.80 37.76 9.55
CA TYR A 818 51.26 38.13 8.21
C TYR A 818 51.55 36.96 7.26
N GLN A 819 51.05 35.76 7.58
CA GLN A 819 51.15 34.60 6.69
C GLN A 819 49.83 34.37 5.96
N GLN A 820 49.89 33.70 4.82
CA GLN A 820 48.68 33.25 4.13
C GLN A 820 48.02 32.12 4.93
N SER A 821 46.69 32.07 4.88
CA SER A 821 45.87 31.13 5.64
C SER A 821 44.48 30.95 5.05
N TYR A 822 43.82 29.85 5.39
CA TYR A 822 42.37 29.73 5.34
C TYR A 822 41.74 30.67 6.37
N ALA A 823 40.70 31.40 5.96
CA ALA A 823 40.01 32.40 6.76
C ALA A 823 38.54 32.51 6.32
N ASP A 824 37.70 33.22 7.08
CA ASP A 824 36.27 33.26 6.82
C ASP A 824 35.86 34.26 5.72
N ASN A 825 36.03 33.87 4.45
CA ASN A 825 35.61 34.61 3.26
C ASN A 825 34.45 33.93 2.48
N ASP A 826 33.62 33.14 3.18
CA ASP A 826 32.50 32.32 2.69
C ASP A 826 32.87 31.05 1.87
N ARG A 827 34.14 30.58 1.89
CA ARG A 827 34.58 29.38 1.12
C ARG A 827 34.76 28.09 1.94
N GLY A 828 34.67 28.13 3.27
CA GLY A 828 35.07 27.03 4.17
C GLY A 828 33.96 26.16 4.75
N ASN A 829 32.68 26.57 4.63
CA ASN A 829 31.55 26.00 5.35
C ASN A 829 30.96 24.71 4.72
N TYR A 830 31.80 23.90 4.07
CA TYR A 830 31.49 22.56 3.58
C TYR A 830 32.76 21.72 3.59
N TRP A 831 32.63 20.42 3.78
CA TRP A 831 33.75 19.50 3.67
C TRP A 831 34.30 19.53 2.25
N HIS A 832 35.59 19.82 2.12
CA HIS A 832 36.28 19.81 0.84
C HIS A 832 37.68 19.22 0.99
N LYS A 833 38.09 18.49 -0.04
CA LYS A 833 39.42 17.92 -0.12
C LYS A 833 40.44 18.99 -0.53
N VAL A 834 41.61 18.96 0.07
CA VAL A 834 42.79 19.74 -0.32
C VAL A 834 43.90 18.78 -0.69
N ASN A 835 44.61 19.07 -1.78
CA ASN A 835 45.78 18.31 -2.21
C ASN A 835 47.00 19.22 -2.34
N VAL A 836 48.17 18.66 -2.03
CA VAL A 836 49.44 19.38 -1.99
C VAL A 836 50.52 18.52 -2.64
N ASN A 837 51.17 19.07 -3.66
CA ASN A 837 52.30 18.41 -4.28
C ASN A 837 53.55 18.55 -3.40
N LEU A 838 54.07 17.43 -2.90
CA LEU A 838 55.27 17.37 -2.06
C LEU A 838 56.53 16.95 -2.84
N SER A 839 56.47 16.83 -4.17
CA SER A 839 57.58 16.33 -5.01
C SER A 839 58.88 17.11 -4.87
N ALA A 840 58.81 18.39 -4.48
CA ALA A 840 60.00 19.21 -4.22
C ALA A 840 60.85 18.71 -3.04
N TRP A 841 60.29 17.86 -2.17
CA TRP A 841 60.95 17.28 -1.00
C TRP A 841 61.09 15.74 -1.09
N ALA A 842 60.94 15.17 -2.29
CA ALA A 842 61.16 13.73 -2.50
C ALA A 842 62.57 13.32 -2.07
N GLY A 843 62.69 12.26 -1.27
CA GLY A 843 63.94 11.80 -0.65
C GLY A 843 64.21 12.34 0.75
N GLU A 844 63.41 13.29 1.25
CA GLU A 844 63.57 13.88 2.59
C GLU A 844 62.63 13.25 3.64
N ASP A 845 63.01 13.37 4.91
CA ASP A 845 62.10 13.13 6.05
C ASP A 845 61.37 14.44 6.38
N VAL A 846 60.05 14.44 6.21
CA VAL A 846 59.23 15.66 6.37
C VAL A 846 58.29 15.57 7.55
N TYR A 847 58.07 16.69 8.23
CA TYR A 847 56.94 16.88 9.13
C TYR A 847 55.95 17.85 8.49
N ILE A 848 54.67 17.62 8.70
CA ILE A 848 53.58 18.51 8.26
C ILE A 848 52.92 19.08 9.51
N SER A 849 52.66 20.39 9.53
CA SER A 849 51.89 20.99 10.62
C SER A 849 50.68 21.77 10.14
N TRP A 850 49.56 21.62 10.85
CA TRP A 850 48.38 22.47 10.75
C TRP A 850 48.41 23.47 11.90
N ASP A 851 48.74 24.71 11.57
CA ASP A 851 48.89 25.83 12.50
C ASP A 851 47.59 26.65 12.51
N PHE A 852 46.99 26.81 13.68
CA PHE A 852 45.83 27.65 13.91
C PHE A 852 46.17 28.77 14.91
N GLY A 853 45.80 29.99 14.55
CA GLY A 853 45.91 31.14 15.44
C GLY A 853 44.65 31.99 15.43
N SER A 854 44.27 32.50 16.60
CA SER A 854 43.18 33.47 16.74
C SER A 854 43.66 34.76 17.40
N SER A 855 42.84 35.80 17.30
CA SER A 855 43.01 37.08 17.98
C SER A 855 42.36 37.07 19.36
N SER A 856 42.42 38.18 20.09
CA SER A 856 41.94 38.24 21.47
C SER A 856 40.43 38.52 21.60
N ARG A 857 39.65 38.36 20.53
CA ARG A 857 38.21 38.67 20.50
C ARG A 857 37.48 37.85 19.46
N ASN A 858 36.29 37.39 19.85
CA ASN A 858 35.30 36.66 19.03
C ASN A 858 35.85 35.34 18.49
N THR A 859 35.05 34.30 18.62
CA THR A 859 35.42 32.92 18.28
C THR A 859 34.28 32.31 17.50
N GLU A 860 34.59 31.25 16.75
CA GLU A 860 33.66 30.49 15.91
C GLU A 860 34.04 29.00 16.01
N SER A 861 33.34 28.11 15.30
CA SER A 861 33.53 26.66 15.42
C SER A 861 34.95 26.17 15.06
N GLY A 862 35.69 26.90 14.22
CA GLY A 862 37.11 26.66 13.97
C GLY A 862 37.41 25.72 12.80
N TRP A 863 38.43 24.88 12.93
CA TRP A 863 38.98 24.07 11.82
C TRP A 863 38.89 22.58 12.12
N PHE A 864 38.36 21.81 11.18
CA PHE A 864 38.15 20.37 11.25
C PHE A 864 38.91 19.70 10.11
N LEU A 865 39.59 18.60 10.41
CA LEU A 865 40.45 17.83 9.51
C LEU A 865 40.11 16.35 9.59
N ASP A 866 39.99 15.70 8.44
CA ASP A 866 39.65 14.30 8.33
C ASP A 866 40.36 13.63 7.14
N ASP A 867 40.45 12.30 7.14
CA ASP A 867 41.01 11.49 6.04
C ASP A 867 42.38 12.00 5.53
N VAL A 868 43.34 12.15 6.44
CA VAL A 868 44.68 12.66 6.09
C VAL A 868 45.49 11.55 5.44
N SER A 869 46.02 11.81 4.25
CA SER A 869 46.84 10.86 3.48
C SER A 869 48.09 11.50 2.90
N ILE A 870 49.17 10.73 2.81
CA ILE A 870 50.31 11.02 1.96
C ILE A 870 50.53 9.79 1.10
N GLY A 871 50.42 9.93 -0.22
CA GLY A 871 50.64 8.84 -1.17
C GLY A 871 51.39 9.34 -2.39
N TYR A 872 51.88 8.42 -3.23
CA TYR A 872 52.54 8.77 -4.49
C TYR A 872 52.11 7.80 -5.59
N ILE A 873 52.16 8.28 -6.83
CA ILE A 873 51.97 7.43 -8.00
C ILE A 873 53.27 6.67 -8.24
N SER A 874 53.20 5.33 -8.24
CA SER A 874 54.34 4.49 -8.60
C SER A 874 54.53 4.49 -10.12
N TYR A 875 55.46 5.30 -10.62
CA TYR A 875 55.82 5.30 -12.04
C TYR A 875 56.83 4.18 -12.33
N ILE A 876 56.43 3.20 -13.15
CA ILE A 876 57.36 2.49 -14.02
C ILE A 876 56.94 2.80 -15.46
N ASN A 877 57.43 3.90 -16.04
CA ASN A 877 57.64 4.03 -17.48
C ASN A 877 58.55 5.22 -17.82
N VAL A 878 59.37 5.00 -18.84
CA VAL A 878 60.33 5.94 -19.42
C VAL A 878 59.59 7.10 -20.09
N GLU A 879 60.07 8.34 -19.90
CA GLU A 879 59.55 9.54 -20.56
C GLU A 879 59.40 9.32 -22.08
N GLU A 880 58.15 9.33 -22.56
CA GLU A 880 57.85 9.61 -23.97
C GLU A 880 57.02 10.90 -24.01
N SER A 881 57.56 11.92 -24.67
CA SER A 881 57.04 13.28 -24.64
C SER A 881 55.61 13.36 -25.21
N ASP A 882 54.77 14.16 -24.54
CA ASP A 882 53.44 14.59 -24.98
C ASP A 882 53.31 14.76 -26.50
N LYS A 883 52.73 13.75 -27.16
CA LYS A 883 52.01 13.94 -28.41
C LYS A 883 50.58 13.49 -28.19
N LEU A 884 49.65 14.42 -28.41
CA LEU A 884 48.21 14.18 -28.47
C LEU A 884 47.94 12.93 -29.33
N PRO A 885 47.06 12.00 -28.89
CA PRO A 885 46.78 10.77 -29.63
C PRO A 885 46.21 11.08 -31.02
N SER A 886 46.71 10.35 -32.03
CA SER A 886 46.30 10.46 -33.43
C SER A 886 44.82 10.12 -33.63
N MET A 887 44.13 10.83 -34.53
CA MET A 887 42.70 10.64 -34.79
C MET A 887 42.32 9.29 -35.39
N ALA A 888 43.27 8.43 -35.78
CA ALA A 888 43.01 7.10 -36.33
C ALA A 888 43.45 5.98 -35.37
N SER A 889 42.65 4.91 -35.29
CA SER A 889 42.87 3.76 -34.42
C SER A 889 42.59 2.42 -35.13
N LEU A 890 43.12 1.33 -34.58
CA LEU A 890 42.92 -0.03 -35.09
C LEU A 890 42.10 -0.87 -34.09
N ARG A 891 41.02 -1.47 -34.58
CA ARG A 891 40.17 -2.40 -33.83
C ARG A 891 40.26 -3.80 -34.43
N THR A 892 40.38 -4.82 -33.60
CA THR A 892 40.55 -6.21 -34.06
C THR A 892 39.53 -7.13 -33.40
N PHE A 893 38.75 -7.86 -34.18
CA PHE A 893 37.72 -8.77 -33.66
C PHE A 893 37.50 -10.00 -34.55
N PRO A 894 37.39 -11.21 -33.98
CA PRO A 894 37.69 -11.54 -32.59
C PRO A 894 39.19 -11.42 -32.29
N ASN A 895 39.56 -11.08 -31.05
CA ASN A 895 40.96 -11.07 -30.60
C ASN A 895 40.98 -11.42 -29.08
N PRO A 896 41.46 -12.61 -28.67
CA PRO A 896 42.16 -13.61 -29.49
C PRO A 896 41.28 -14.26 -30.57
N PHE A 897 41.90 -14.71 -31.66
CA PHE A 897 41.21 -15.45 -32.73
C PHE A 897 41.82 -16.83 -32.96
N ASN A 898 41.02 -17.77 -33.48
CA ASN A 898 41.47 -19.12 -33.82
C ASN A 898 41.37 -19.48 -35.31
N SER A 899 40.53 -18.77 -36.07
CA SER A 899 40.30 -19.02 -37.51
C SER A 899 40.60 -17.80 -38.36
N ALA A 900 40.04 -16.64 -38.00
CA ALA A 900 40.39 -15.35 -38.60
C ALA A 900 40.07 -14.20 -37.66
N VAL A 901 40.78 -13.08 -37.82
CA VAL A 901 40.52 -11.79 -37.17
C VAL A 901 40.19 -10.74 -38.21
N THR A 902 39.13 -9.97 -37.95
CA THR A 902 38.83 -8.75 -38.70
C THR A 902 39.56 -7.57 -38.06
N ILE A 903 40.32 -6.82 -38.84
CA ILE A 903 41.07 -5.62 -38.45
C ILE A 903 40.38 -4.43 -39.12
N ASN A 904 39.76 -3.56 -38.33
CA ASN A 904 39.08 -2.34 -38.75
C ASN A 904 39.93 -1.11 -38.43
N ILE A 905 39.87 -0.11 -39.31
CA ILE A 905 40.48 1.20 -39.12
C ILE A 905 39.37 2.21 -38.80
N ASP A 906 39.41 2.78 -37.60
CA ASP A 906 38.41 3.70 -37.08
C ASP A 906 39.00 5.12 -36.93
N GLY A 907 38.20 6.19 -37.13
CA GLY A 907 38.54 7.56 -36.68
C GLY A 907 38.93 8.61 -37.73
N ALA A 908 39.07 8.23 -39.01
CA ALA A 908 38.91 9.15 -40.13
C ALA A 908 38.57 8.28 -41.34
N GLN A 909 37.39 8.45 -41.96
CA GLN A 909 37.11 7.79 -43.24
C GLN A 909 38.24 8.18 -44.19
N PRO A 910 39.08 7.23 -44.66
CA PRO A 910 40.15 7.58 -45.59
C PRO A 910 39.47 8.22 -46.79
N SER A 911 39.84 9.45 -47.13
CA SER A 911 39.40 10.02 -48.40
C SER A 911 39.73 9.01 -49.50
N VAL A 912 38.89 8.87 -50.53
CA VAL A 912 38.92 7.81 -51.58
C VAL A 912 40.28 7.64 -52.29
N ASN A 913 41.28 8.50 -52.00
CA ASN A 913 42.62 8.52 -52.56
C ASN A 913 43.79 8.25 -51.59
N THR A 914 43.60 7.95 -50.30
CA THR A 914 44.73 7.69 -49.38
C THR A 914 45.12 6.20 -49.41
N PRO A 915 46.36 5.82 -49.79
CA PRO A 915 46.84 4.44 -49.69
C PRO A 915 46.97 4.03 -48.23
N VAL A 916 46.46 2.84 -47.89
CA VAL A 916 46.66 2.22 -46.58
C VAL A 916 47.56 1.00 -46.78
N GLU A 917 48.66 0.93 -46.06
CA GLU A 917 49.49 -0.28 -45.98
C GLU A 917 49.20 -0.96 -44.64
N LEU A 918 48.72 -2.21 -44.65
CA LEU A 918 48.44 -2.98 -43.44
C LEU A 918 49.30 -4.26 -43.43
N ASP A 919 50.18 -4.32 -42.44
CA ASP A 919 51.17 -5.38 -42.29
C ASP A 919 51.08 -6.05 -40.91
N ILE A 920 51.34 -7.35 -40.85
CA ILE A 920 51.41 -8.14 -39.62
C ILE A 920 52.87 -8.47 -39.31
N PHE A 921 53.26 -8.33 -38.04
CA PHE A 921 54.59 -8.65 -37.52
C PHE A 921 54.50 -9.66 -36.38
N ASP A 922 55.51 -10.52 -36.23
CA ASP A 922 55.66 -11.34 -35.02
C ASP A 922 56.28 -10.54 -33.86
N ILE A 923 56.36 -11.16 -32.68
CA ILE A 923 56.89 -10.52 -31.45
C ILE A 923 58.35 -10.06 -31.56
N THR A 924 59.11 -10.58 -32.53
CA THR A 924 60.50 -10.15 -32.77
C THR A 924 60.58 -8.95 -33.71
N GLY A 925 59.45 -8.47 -34.23
CA GLY A 925 59.36 -7.41 -35.24
C GLY A 925 59.61 -7.90 -36.66
N ARG A 926 59.66 -9.22 -36.90
CA ARG A 926 59.76 -9.78 -38.25
C ARG A 926 58.40 -9.65 -38.94
N HIS A 927 58.41 -9.11 -40.16
CA HIS A 927 57.23 -9.03 -41.02
C HIS A 927 56.78 -10.44 -41.42
N VAL A 928 55.49 -10.74 -41.28
CA VAL A 928 54.92 -12.07 -41.55
C VAL A 928 53.82 -12.07 -42.59
N ARG A 929 53.06 -10.97 -42.74
CA ARG A 929 51.97 -10.90 -43.73
C ARG A 929 51.71 -9.45 -44.15
N SER A 930 51.50 -9.22 -45.45
CA SER A 930 50.85 -8.00 -45.95
C SER A 930 49.40 -8.31 -46.33
N LEU A 931 48.46 -7.47 -45.90
CA LEU A 931 47.05 -7.59 -46.28
C LEU A 931 46.76 -6.66 -47.45
N GLU A 932 46.27 -7.22 -48.58
CA GLU A 932 45.96 -6.43 -49.77
C GLU A 932 44.90 -5.37 -49.45
N THR A 933 45.18 -4.12 -49.84
CA THR A 933 44.28 -2.99 -49.63
C THR A 933 43.69 -2.49 -50.94
N SER A 934 42.36 -2.35 -50.97
CA SER A 934 41.65 -1.69 -52.08
C SER A 934 41.18 -0.30 -51.65
N LYS A 935 41.05 0.63 -52.62
CA LYS A 935 40.68 2.03 -52.33
C LYS A 935 39.33 2.09 -51.61
N GLY A 936 39.31 2.71 -50.43
CA GLY A 936 38.11 2.88 -49.60
C GLY A 936 37.76 1.69 -48.69
N GLN A 937 38.61 0.66 -48.62
CA GLN A 937 38.44 -0.46 -47.70
C GLN A 937 38.94 -0.11 -46.29
N ALA A 938 38.07 -0.23 -45.29
CA ALA A 938 38.39 0.05 -43.88
C ALA A 938 38.44 -1.21 -42.99
N ALA A 939 38.15 -2.38 -43.56
CA ALA A 939 38.10 -3.67 -42.86
C ALA A 939 38.92 -4.73 -43.61
N PHE A 940 39.78 -5.43 -42.89
CA PHE A 940 40.71 -6.43 -43.42
C PHE A 940 40.59 -7.72 -42.62
N ILE A 941 40.77 -8.87 -43.25
CA ILE A 941 40.70 -10.17 -42.57
C ILE A 941 42.07 -10.83 -42.65
N TRP A 942 42.55 -11.30 -41.50
CA TRP A 942 43.74 -12.13 -41.42
C TRP A 942 43.40 -13.49 -40.81
N ASP A 943 43.82 -14.55 -41.48
CA ASP A 943 43.54 -15.95 -41.15
C ASP A 943 44.64 -16.62 -40.31
N GLY A 944 45.66 -15.86 -39.88
CA GLY A 944 46.79 -16.42 -39.11
C GLY A 944 47.88 -17.07 -39.98
N ALA A 945 47.84 -16.92 -41.30
CA ALA A 945 48.89 -17.41 -42.21
C ALA A 945 49.89 -16.31 -42.62
N ASP A 946 51.10 -16.71 -43.01
CA ASP A 946 52.12 -15.82 -43.59
C ASP A 946 51.89 -15.53 -45.08
N ASP A 947 52.75 -14.71 -45.71
CA ASP A 947 52.66 -14.35 -47.15
C ASP A 947 52.81 -15.55 -48.11
N THR A 948 53.32 -16.69 -47.63
CA THR A 948 53.45 -17.92 -48.43
C THR A 948 52.27 -18.88 -48.24
N GLY A 949 51.31 -18.53 -47.38
CA GLY A 949 50.11 -19.30 -47.08
C GLY A 949 50.31 -20.39 -46.03
N PHE A 950 51.44 -20.40 -45.31
CA PHE A 950 51.64 -21.32 -44.19
C PHE A 950 51.08 -20.73 -42.90
N GLU A 951 50.33 -21.53 -42.14
CA GLU A 951 49.83 -21.13 -40.83
C GLU A 951 50.97 -20.84 -39.85
N LEU A 952 50.91 -19.70 -39.18
CA LEU A 952 51.84 -19.31 -38.14
C LEU A 952 51.56 -20.05 -36.81
N PRO A 953 52.49 -20.14 -35.85
CA PRO A 953 52.22 -20.71 -34.52
C PRO A 953 51.30 -19.80 -33.68
N SER A 954 50.59 -20.39 -32.70
CA SER A 954 49.87 -19.60 -31.69
C SER A 954 50.83 -18.65 -30.99
N GLY A 955 50.43 -17.40 -30.82
CA GLY A 955 51.31 -16.36 -30.29
C GLY A 955 50.78 -14.95 -30.47
N ILE A 956 51.59 -13.99 -30.05
CA ILE A 956 51.30 -12.57 -30.18
C ILE A 956 51.91 -12.03 -31.47
N TYR A 957 51.08 -11.33 -32.23
CA TYR A 957 51.41 -10.63 -33.46
C TYR A 957 51.00 -9.16 -33.33
N PHE A 958 51.50 -8.32 -34.22
CA PHE A 958 51.20 -6.89 -34.26
C PHE A 958 50.71 -6.51 -35.65
N ALA A 959 49.46 -6.05 -35.73
CA ALA A 959 48.92 -5.44 -36.93
C ALA A 959 49.31 -3.96 -36.96
N ARG A 960 49.99 -3.54 -38.01
CA ARG A 960 50.48 -2.17 -38.19
C ARG A 960 49.92 -1.58 -39.46
N ALA A 961 49.16 -0.50 -39.31
CA ALA A 961 48.64 0.28 -40.43
C ALA A 961 49.49 1.55 -40.61
N LYS A 962 49.86 1.84 -41.84
CA LYS A 962 50.46 3.11 -42.24
C LYS A 962 49.46 3.88 -43.11
N ILE A 963 49.10 5.09 -42.66
CA ILE A 963 48.12 5.95 -43.31
C ILE A 963 48.77 7.32 -43.50
N GLY A 964 49.25 7.61 -44.71
CA GLY A 964 50.09 8.80 -44.95
C GLY A 964 51.40 8.73 -44.15
N ASP A 965 51.62 9.71 -43.26
CA ASP A 965 52.80 9.78 -42.38
C ASP A 965 52.56 9.16 -40.98
N GLU A 966 51.33 8.76 -40.67
CA GLU A 966 50.98 8.14 -39.38
C GLU A 966 51.15 6.62 -39.42
N THR A 967 51.62 6.06 -38.30
CA THR A 967 51.78 4.62 -38.11
C THR A 967 51.06 4.21 -36.82
N ILE A 968 50.08 3.32 -36.95
CA ILE A 968 49.27 2.84 -35.84
C ILE A 968 49.49 1.34 -35.72
N THR A 969 49.69 0.84 -34.50
CA THR A 969 49.97 -0.58 -34.25
C THR A 969 49.01 -1.13 -33.21
N LYS A 970 48.48 -2.33 -33.43
CA LYS A 970 47.60 -3.05 -32.51
C LYS A 970 48.07 -4.47 -32.30
N ARG A 971 48.05 -4.92 -31.04
CA ARG A 971 48.38 -6.30 -30.66
C ARG A 971 47.24 -7.25 -31.05
N VAL A 972 47.60 -8.38 -31.67
CA VAL A 972 46.69 -9.45 -32.09
C VAL A 972 47.17 -10.78 -31.51
N ALA A 973 46.30 -11.51 -30.83
CA ALA A 973 46.59 -12.83 -30.28
C ALA A 973 45.96 -13.92 -31.16
N TYR A 974 46.81 -14.81 -31.69
CA TYR A 974 46.38 -15.98 -32.45
C TYR A 974 46.49 -17.24 -31.58
N LEU A 975 45.40 -18.01 -31.50
CA LEU A 975 45.29 -19.23 -30.68
C LEU A 975 44.72 -20.38 -31.54
N LYS A 976 45.55 -21.36 -31.89
CA LYS A 976 45.12 -22.61 -32.54
C LYS A 976 44.26 -23.50 -31.66
#